data_AF-A0A1Q3G181-F1
#
_entry.id   AF-A0A1Q3G181-F1
#
_cell.length_a   1.000
_cell.length_b   1.000
_cell.length_c   1.000
_cell.angle_alpha   90.00
_cell.angle_beta   90.00
_cell.angle_gamma   90.00
#
_symmetry.space_group_name_H-M   'P 1'
#
loop_
_entity.id
_entity.type
_entity.pdbx_description
1 polymer ?
#
loop_
_entity_poly.entity_id
_entity_poly.type
_entity_poly.pdbx_seq_one_letter_code
_entity_poly.pdbx_strand_id
1 'polypeptide(L)'
;MADDGNFAEKQKTHKKRHAGVKADKKKAKNKPTDKGKNVKAFAITKARSAEKRFRRKEDVLTKKQHIPLVDKTPEEPPPVLIAVVGPPKVGKSTLINNLIKNFTRTNVTSVNGPITIITSKKRRITLIECNNDINSMIDVAKCADLVLLMVDASFGFEMEIFEFLNICQVHGMPKIMGVLTHLDTIKSAKAVKMQKKVLKHRFWTEVYDGAKLFYLSGLIHGEYLRNEITNLGRFISVMKFRPLNWRGAHSYVLGDRMEDITNSEQIRLNPKCDRDVVLYGYVRGVPLKKENMVHIAGLGDMRIDELNALPDPCPLPSGEKKRNLLEKERLLYAPMSGVGGIVYDKDAVYIELQGSHSHKNNAQSSEQQELVKSVIDKKETLDLQIENQEFRLFSDGDVIKSGDFQVEEGEQEDSDDDEEADGDPDSGVEDSEDESSMVRSTARRGWNPDDEDQEEQSEDDASDADELSVKKASSGFLSSDDDADDEDAADVDSAVQKSSLAWKEGLASKARNDYLERQSSNKNLMKLVYGVFSKFAKKREAEGEDENEEEDELLGGLFKSVAQKQAELQKKKTIQDVDEGCFFEEYGDGVRDWTQEENKRLIRNCFVTGKWKASEDAEELLKLDDMSDGDSEVFGDFEDLETGEKHEGKREEKEEGDAKEEENSKKRKLSRIEEKNMSRTELMAKKMKLKAKFDAEYDNPEKDDQHIEGDHKYYEKLKADALRQSELNKKEFSNLDEDIRLNIEGYRAGLYVRMNFRNVPCEFVEHFDPNFPILIGGLNMAEENVGFVSCKVKKHRWYKKILKAGDPLIISLGWRRFQTIPIFAKVEDDLKHRYLKYTPNHVTCSMTFWGPITPQNTGVLAIQSIAYDPQETKRLGFRVAATGAVSESDKSAQIMKKLKLIGTPYKIYQKTAFIQGMFNSTLEVAKFEGAKIKTVSGIRGQIKKAVPPDGSFRATFEDRIVLSDIVFCRTWFKVTVPTFYSPVTNLLLPPEKKAKWIGMKTLGQLKKDKNIHFEAVADSSYKPIEREELQFRPLVIPKNLQKALPYKDKPKHAPLKSKQKSGESERIAVVHSPHEQKVAKMMKMIRTNYEAGEERRKAQAKQRSQQYKKKKTNEDFRKLQRQKELKKKVFKAISKMEAKHQSKAAKGSA
;
A
#
# COMPACT_ATOMS: atom_id res chain seq x y z
N MET A 1 49.43 -52.88 -58.76
CA MET A 1 50.62 -53.68 -58.39
C MET A 1 50.16 -54.76 -57.43
N ALA A 2 50.77 -55.93 -57.48
CA ALA A 2 50.41 -57.04 -56.61
C ALA A 2 51.05 -56.89 -55.22
N ASP A 3 50.50 -57.59 -54.23
CA ASP A 3 51.28 -58.63 -53.56
C ASP A 3 50.34 -59.70 -52.99
N ASP A 4 50.76 -60.96 -53.02
CA ASP A 4 50.06 -62.10 -52.42
C ASP A 4 50.56 -62.34 -50.97
N GLY A 5 49.70 -62.86 -50.08
CA GLY A 5 50.00 -62.77 -48.64
C GLY A 5 49.25 -63.71 -47.68
N ASN A 6 49.26 -65.01 -47.96
CA ASN A 6 48.98 -66.14 -47.04
C ASN A 6 47.70 -66.15 -46.16
N PHE A 7 46.94 -67.24 -46.31
CA PHE A 7 46.00 -67.71 -45.28
C PHE A 7 46.76 -68.14 -44.00
N ALA A 8 46.21 -67.79 -42.84
CA ALA A 8 46.55 -68.40 -41.56
C ALA A 8 45.26 -68.59 -40.73
N GLU A 9 44.82 -69.84 -40.58
CA GLU A 9 43.57 -70.16 -39.87
C GLU A 9 43.69 -69.96 -38.35
N LYS A 10 43.38 -68.74 -37.88
CA LYS A 10 43.15 -68.52 -36.45
C LYS A 10 41.82 -69.16 -36.04
N GLN A 11 41.91 -70.32 -35.38
CA GLN A 11 40.75 -71.03 -34.82
C GLN A 11 39.86 -70.10 -33.99
N LYS A 12 38.53 -70.24 -34.15
CA LYS A 12 37.54 -69.41 -33.45
C LYS A 12 37.55 -69.73 -31.96
N THR A 13 38.09 -68.82 -31.15
CA THR A 13 38.04 -68.94 -29.68
C THR A 13 36.60 -69.03 -29.20
N HIS A 14 36.25 -70.12 -28.51
CA HIS A 14 34.91 -70.27 -27.92
C HIS A 14 34.67 -69.17 -26.89
N LYS A 15 33.58 -68.41 -27.06
CA LYS A 15 33.11 -67.47 -26.03
C LYS A 15 32.76 -68.24 -24.77
N LYS A 16 33.49 -68.01 -23.68
CA LYS A 16 33.12 -68.49 -22.34
C LYS A 16 31.66 -68.09 -22.06
N ARG A 17 30.89 -68.98 -21.41
CA ARG A 17 29.50 -68.71 -21.01
C ARG A 17 29.47 -67.56 -20.00
N HIS A 18 29.33 -66.32 -20.47
CA HIS A 18 28.88 -65.23 -19.61
C HIS A 18 27.49 -65.60 -19.08
N ALA A 19 27.38 -65.77 -17.76
CA ALA A 19 26.10 -65.96 -17.10
C ALA A 19 25.25 -64.71 -17.34
N GLY A 20 24.33 -64.77 -18.31
CA GLY A 20 23.70 -63.57 -18.86
C GLY A 20 22.91 -62.77 -17.83
N VAL A 21 22.59 -61.51 -18.18
CA VAL A 21 22.00 -60.42 -17.37
C VAL A 21 20.88 -60.80 -16.37
N LYS A 22 20.22 -61.97 -16.51
CA LYS A 22 19.33 -62.53 -15.47
C LYS A 22 20.09 -62.98 -14.20
N ALA A 23 21.31 -63.51 -14.32
CA ALA A 23 22.16 -63.93 -13.21
C ALA A 23 22.70 -62.73 -12.42
N ASP A 24 23.20 -61.70 -13.11
CA ASP A 24 23.62 -60.45 -12.47
C ASP A 24 22.44 -59.76 -11.77
N LYS A 25 21.23 -59.81 -12.36
CA LYS A 25 19.99 -59.35 -11.71
C LYS A 25 19.51 -60.23 -10.55
N LYS A 26 20.07 -61.43 -10.34
CA LYS A 26 19.93 -62.20 -9.09
C LYS A 26 21.03 -61.82 -8.09
N LYS A 27 22.31 -61.76 -8.49
CA LYS A 27 23.39 -61.32 -7.58
C LYS A 27 23.17 -59.89 -7.04
N ALA A 28 22.77 -58.95 -7.90
CA ALA A 28 22.39 -57.57 -7.52
C ALA A 28 20.98 -57.45 -6.89
N LYS A 29 20.29 -58.57 -6.66
CA LYS A 29 19.09 -58.66 -5.80
C LYS A 29 19.43 -59.16 -4.40
N ASN A 30 20.54 -59.89 -4.25
CA ASN A 30 20.92 -60.59 -3.03
C ASN A 30 22.13 -59.96 -2.31
N LYS A 31 22.86 -59.01 -2.93
CA LYS A 31 23.65 -58.06 -2.15
C LYS A 31 22.69 -57.08 -1.46
N PRO A 32 22.77 -56.88 -0.13
CA PRO A 32 22.24 -55.66 0.46
C PRO A 32 22.95 -54.47 -0.20
N THR A 33 22.18 -53.48 -0.62
CA THR A 33 22.73 -52.22 -1.13
C THR A 33 22.47 -51.14 -0.09
N ASP A 34 23.53 -50.47 0.37
CA ASP A 34 23.50 -49.46 1.44
C ASP A 34 22.90 -48.13 0.98
N LYS A 35 21.63 -48.22 0.54
CA LYS A 35 20.67 -47.14 0.32
C LYS A 35 19.32 -47.68 0.77
N GLY A 36 19.10 -47.62 2.08
CA GLY A 36 18.05 -48.34 2.81
C GLY A 36 16.62 -47.89 2.50
N LYS A 37 16.07 -48.30 1.34
CA LYS A 37 14.63 -48.56 1.08
C LYS A 37 14.45 -49.20 -0.31
N ASN A 38 13.71 -50.31 -0.38
CA ASN A 38 13.41 -50.99 -1.65
C ASN A 38 12.43 -50.16 -2.50
N VAL A 39 12.95 -49.37 -3.44
CA VAL A 39 12.20 -48.45 -4.32
C VAL A 39 11.02 -49.13 -5.05
N LYS A 40 11.05 -50.46 -5.28
CA LYS A 40 9.93 -51.18 -5.91
C LYS A 40 8.78 -51.51 -4.95
N ALA A 41 9.03 -51.60 -3.65
CA ALA A 41 7.98 -51.73 -2.64
C ALA A 41 7.19 -50.42 -2.48
N PHE A 42 7.86 -49.27 -2.63
CA PHE A 42 7.25 -47.93 -2.57
C PHE A 42 6.67 -47.46 -3.92
N ALA A 43 6.44 -48.36 -4.88
CA ALA A 43 5.88 -48.03 -6.19
C ALA A 43 4.36 -47.83 -6.14
N ILE A 44 3.87 -46.68 -6.63
CA ILE A 44 2.45 -46.32 -6.53
C ILE A 44 1.59 -47.15 -7.49
N THR A 45 0.67 -47.95 -6.92
CA THR A 45 -0.23 -48.88 -7.64
C THR A 45 -1.06 -48.24 -8.77
N LYS A 46 -1.45 -46.96 -8.62
CA LYS A 46 -2.27 -46.23 -9.60
C LYS A 46 -1.58 -44.96 -10.10
N ALA A 47 -0.38 -45.11 -10.68
CA ALA A 47 0.48 -44.01 -11.17
C ALA A 47 -0.25 -42.87 -11.89
N ARG A 48 -1.08 -43.15 -12.93
CA ARG A 48 -1.85 -42.11 -13.66
C ARG A 48 -2.86 -41.34 -12.80
N SER A 49 -3.34 -41.93 -11.71
CA SER A 49 -4.25 -41.27 -10.76
C SER A 49 -3.46 -40.39 -9.79
N ALA A 50 -2.32 -40.88 -9.30
CA ALA A 50 -1.39 -40.10 -8.49
C ALA A 50 -0.84 -38.89 -9.27
N GLU A 51 -0.44 -39.06 -10.53
CA GLU A 51 -0.01 -37.99 -11.44
C GLU A 51 -1.07 -36.88 -11.58
N LYS A 52 -2.34 -37.26 -11.79
CA LYS A 52 -3.47 -36.30 -11.85
C LYS A 52 -3.72 -35.60 -10.52
N ARG A 53 -3.61 -36.32 -9.39
CA ARG A 53 -3.75 -35.73 -8.04
C ARG A 53 -2.60 -34.80 -7.70
N PHE A 54 -1.38 -35.14 -8.10
CA PHE A 54 -0.16 -34.36 -7.91
C PHE A 54 -0.21 -33.05 -8.68
N ARG A 55 -0.46 -33.10 -10.01
CA ARG A 55 -0.66 -31.88 -10.81
C ARG A 55 -1.79 -31.00 -10.26
N ARG A 56 -2.93 -31.59 -9.87
CA ARG A 56 -4.03 -30.82 -9.26
C ARG A 56 -3.64 -30.21 -7.90
N LYS A 57 -2.73 -30.83 -7.13
CA LYS A 57 -2.20 -30.25 -5.89
C LYS A 57 -1.30 -29.05 -6.22
N GLU A 58 -0.38 -29.19 -7.16
CA GLU A 58 0.49 -28.10 -7.65
C GLU A 58 -0.33 -26.94 -8.23
N ASP A 59 -1.32 -27.22 -9.09
CA ASP A 59 -2.28 -26.26 -9.66
C ASP A 59 -3.10 -25.49 -8.60
N VAL A 60 -3.21 -26.03 -7.38
CA VAL A 60 -3.94 -25.42 -6.25
C VAL A 60 -2.98 -24.71 -5.29
N LEU A 61 -1.75 -25.21 -5.11
CA LEU A 61 -0.71 -24.54 -4.32
C LEU A 61 -0.20 -23.27 -5.03
N THR A 62 0.08 -23.35 -6.33
CA THR A 62 0.45 -22.19 -7.15
C THR A 62 -0.63 -21.11 -7.16
N LYS A 63 -1.92 -21.48 -7.12
CA LYS A 63 -3.03 -20.52 -6.99
C LYS A 63 -3.21 -19.93 -5.59
N LYS A 64 -2.58 -20.51 -4.57
CA LYS A 64 -2.52 -19.96 -3.19
C LYS A 64 -1.29 -19.07 -2.96
N GLN A 65 -0.24 -19.20 -3.77
CA GLN A 65 0.92 -18.32 -3.73
C GLN A 65 0.51 -16.93 -4.20
N HIS A 66 0.76 -15.93 -3.35
CA HIS A 66 0.47 -14.51 -3.57
C HIS A 66 1.72 -13.71 -3.20
N ILE A 67 1.69 -12.39 -3.39
CA ILE A 67 2.73 -11.51 -2.81
C ILE A 67 2.50 -11.49 -1.29
N PRO A 68 3.47 -11.93 -0.45
CA PRO A 68 3.36 -11.79 1.00
C PRO A 68 3.39 -10.31 1.38
N LEU A 69 2.57 -9.93 2.35
CA LEU A 69 2.48 -8.57 2.88
C LEU A 69 2.50 -8.67 4.41
N VAL A 70 3.19 -7.75 5.07
CA VAL A 70 3.19 -7.64 6.53
C VAL A 70 1.76 -7.34 6.98
N ASP A 71 1.25 -8.11 7.95
CA ASP A 71 -0.04 -7.82 8.56
C ASP A 71 0.14 -6.68 9.57
N LYS A 72 -0.47 -5.54 9.27
CA LYS A 72 -0.50 -4.32 10.11
C LYS A 72 -1.79 -4.21 10.93
N THR A 73 -2.58 -5.27 11.05
CA THR A 73 -3.83 -5.17 11.83
C THR A 73 -3.54 -5.00 13.33
N PRO A 74 -4.10 -3.95 13.96
CA PRO A 74 -4.03 -3.75 15.41
C PRO A 74 -4.89 -4.80 16.13
N GLU A 75 -4.78 -4.84 17.46
CA GLU A 75 -5.54 -5.78 18.30
C GLU A 75 -7.03 -5.46 18.31
N GLU A 76 -7.36 -4.17 18.35
CA GLU A 76 -8.71 -3.63 18.14
C GLU A 76 -8.86 -3.09 16.71
N PRO A 77 -9.47 -3.84 15.78
CA PRO A 77 -9.56 -3.43 14.38
C PRO A 77 -10.55 -2.27 14.18
N PRO A 78 -10.23 -1.25 13.36
CA PRO A 78 -11.17 -0.19 13.01
C PRO A 78 -12.41 -0.76 12.30
N PRO A 79 -13.58 -0.09 12.41
CA PRO A 79 -14.82 -0.58 11.84
C PRO A 79 -14.73 -0.67 10.31
N VAL A 80 -14.97 -1.86 9.75
CA VAL A 80 -14.83 -2.14 8.31
C VAL A 80 -15.68 -1.18 7.48
N LEU A 81 -15.08 -0.49 6.51
CA LEU A 81 -15.82 0.52 5.73
C LEU A 81 -16.59 -0.15 4.59
N ILE A 82 -17.92 -0.03 4.62
CA ILE A 82 -18.86 -0.60 3.67
C ILE A 82 -19.59 0.52 2.92
N ALA A 83 -19.25 0.70 1.66
CA ALA A 83 -19.90 1.70 0.81
C ALA A 83 -21.10 1.12 0.05
N VAL A 84 -22.24 1.80 0.11
CA VAL A 84 -23.40 1.54 -0.74
C VAL A 84 -23.33 2.46 -1.96
N VAL A 85 -23.12 1.87 -3.13
CA VAL A 85 -22.84 2.60 -4.39
C VAL A 85 -23.79 2.12 -5.46
N GLY A 86 -24.45 3.06 -6.15
CA GLY A 86 -25.35 2.76 -7.26
C GLY A 86 -25.95 4.04 -7.84
N PRO A 87 -26.70 3.92 -8.94
CA PRO A 87 -27.27 5.07 -9.66
C PRO A 87 -28.36 5.80 -8.87
N PRO A 88 -28.82 6.98 -9.32
CA PRO A 88 -29.96 7.66 -8.71
C PRO A 88 -31.19 6.75 -8.57
N LYS A 89 -31.91 6.90 -7.45
CA LYS A 89 -33.18 6.22 -7.15
C LYS A 89 -33.14 4.67 -7.04
N VAL A 90 -31.96 4.04 -7.01
CA VAL A 90 -31.82 2.56 -6.94
C VAL A 90 -32.19 1.93 -5.57
N GLY A 91 -32.36 2.74 -4.51
CA GLY A 91 -32.68 2.29 -3.15
C GLY A 91 -31.48 2.24 -2.17
N LYS A 92 -30.51 3.16 -2.29
CA LYS A 92 -29.30 3.18 -1.44
C LYS A 92 -29.62 3.34 0.04
N SER A 93 -30.32 4.41 0.40
CA SER A 93 -30.66 4.76 1.78
C SER A 93 -31.63 3.74 2.41
N THR A 94 -32.57 3.21 1.62
CA THR A 94 -33.47 2.13 2.08
C THR A 94 -32.70 0.84 2.37
N LEU A 95 -31.70 0.47 1.56
CA LEU A 95 -30.84 -0.67 1.87
C LEU A 95 -30.05 -0.48 3.17
N ILE A 96 -29.55 0.74 3.43
CA ILE A 96 -28.83 1.07 4.67
C ILE A 96 -29.75 0.96 5.88
N ASN A 97 -30.93 1.59 5.87
CA ASN A 97 -31.92 1.49 6.96
C ASN A 97 -32.32 0.04 7.25
N ASN A 98 -32.54 -0.76 6.20
CA ASN A 98 -32.89 -2.17 6.35
C ASN A 98 -31.74 -3.00 6.95
N LEU A 99 -30.47 -2.70 6.63
CA LEU A 99 -29.30 -3.34 7.25
C LEU A 99 -29.15 -2.93 8.73
N ILE A 100 -29.32 -1.64 9.06
CA ILE A 100 -29.26 -1.14 10.45
C ILE A 100 -30.33 -1.82 11.30
N LYS A 101 -31.59 -1.83 10.83
CA LYS A 101 -32.72 -2.50 11.49
C LYS A 101 -32.51 -4.00 11.66
N ASN A 102 -31.82 -4.66 10.73
CA ASN A 102 -31.49 -6.08 10.83
C ASN A 102 -30.43 -6.38 11.92
N PHE A 103 -29.42 -5.53 12.09
CA PHE A 103 -28.37 -5.74 13.11
C PHE A 103 -28.79 -5.23 14.49
N THR A 104 -29.24 -3.97 14.56
CA THR A 104 -29.46 -3.21 15.80
C THR A 104 -30.90 -3.30 16.33
N ARG A 105 -31.86 -3.71 15.50
CA ARG A 105 -33.33 -3.61 15.72
C ARG A 105 -33.90 -2.19 15.82
N THR A 106 -33.07 -1.15 15.85
CA THR A 106 -33.51 0.25 15.81
C THR A 106 -33.91 0.69 14.40
N ASN A 107 -34.77 1.71 14.32
CA ASN A 107 -35.08 2.43 13.09
C ASN A 107 -34.27 3.76 13.07
N VAL A 108 -33.90 4.21 11.87
CA VAL A 108 -33.24 5.50 11.62
C VAL A 108 -34.07 6.27 10.59
N THR A 109 -34.36 7.55 10.84
CA THR A 109 -35.26 8.32 9.97
C THR A 109 -34.52 8.89 8.76
N SER A 110 -33.39 9.57 8.98
CA SER A 110 -32.49 10.10 7.94
C SER A 110 -31.13 9.37 7.92
N VAL A 111 -30.66 8.98 6.73
CA VAL A 111 -29.38 8.31 6.52
C VAL A 111 -28.36 9.32 6.01
N ASN A 112 -27.70 10.00 6.95
CA ASN A 112 -26.81 11.13 6.70
C ASN A 112 -25.42 10.84 7.30
N GLY A 113 -24.36 11.04 6.51
CA GLY A 113 -22.99 10.74 6.94
C GLY A 113 -22.69 9.23 7.10
N PRO A 114 -21.60 8.89 7.81
CA PRO A 114 -21.24 7.51 8.12
C PRO A 114 -21.94 6.98 9.38
N ILE A 115 -22.30 5.68 9.34
CA ILE A 115 -23.07 5.00 10.38
C ILE A 115 -22.30 3.77 10.85
N THR A 116 -21.81 3.77 12.08
CA THR A 116 -21.06 2.64 12.66
C THR A 116 -21.95 1.76 13.52
N ILE A 117 -21.92 0.44 13.28
CA ILE A 117 -22.72 -0.57 13.99
C ILE A 117 -21.91 -1.84 14.31
N ILE A 118 -22.21 -2.48 15.44
CA ILE A 118 -21.62 -3.75 15.85
C ILE A 118 -22.31 -4.92 15.14
N THR A 119 -21.53 -5.85 14.54
CA THR A 119 -22.06 -7.01 13.78
C THR A 119 -21.61 -8.37 14.30
N SER A 120 -20.55 -8.40 15.10
CA SER A 120 -20.02 -9.57 15.79
C SER A 120 -19.11 -9.10 16.92
N LYS A 121 -18.86 -9.92 17.95
CA LYS A 121 -17.96 -9.59 19.07
C LYS A 121 -16.54 -9.16 18.65
N LYS A 122 -16.10 -9.53 17.44
CA LYS A 122 -14.81 -9.13 16.85
C LYS A 122 -14.94 -8.26 15.58
N ARG A 123 -16.10 -7.66 15.32
CA ARG A 123 -16.34 -6.79 14.15
C ARG A 123 -17.50 -5.81 14.33
N ARG A 124 -17.14 -4.52 14.32
CA ARG A 124 -17.99 -3.40 13.90
C ARG A 124 -17.77 -3.07 12.41
N ILE A 125 -18.75 -2.44 11.80
CA ILE A 125 -18.73 -1.96 10.40
C ILE A 125 -19.19 -0.50 10.36
N THR A 126 -18.68 0.28 9.40
CA THR A 126 -19.18 1.61 9.08
C THR A 126 -19.88 1.55 7.73
N LEU A 127 -21.20 1.79 7.70
CA LEU A 127 -21.99 1.96 6.48
C LEU A 127 -21.87 3.41 6.00
N ILE A 128 -21.76 3.62 4.70
CA ILE A 128 -21.81 4.96 4.09
C ILE A 128 -22.57 4.92 2.77
N GLU A 129 -23.42 5.93 2.51
CA GLU A 129 -23.99 6.14 1.18
C GLU A 129 -23.00 6.92 0.29
N CYS A 130 -22.80 6.45 -0.94
CA CYS A 130 -22.07 7.21 -1.94
C CYS A 130 -23.02 8.12 -2.74
N ASN A 131 -22.82 9.43 -2.63
CA ASN A 131 -23.43 10.41 -3.54
C ASN A 131 -23.01 10.16 -5.00
N ASN A 132 -23.87 10.55 -5.96
CA ASN A 132 -23.72 10.21 -7.38
C ASN A 132 -22.67 11.08 -8.11
N ASP A 133 -21.98 11.97 -7.40
CA ASP A 133 -20.88 12.75 -7.95
C ASP A 133 -19.61 11.89 -8.10
N ILE A 134 -18.86 12.13 -9.18
CA ILE A 134 -17.62 11.42 -9.46
C ILE A 134 -16.53 11.70 -8.41
N ASN A 135 -16.58 12.85 -7.73
CA ASN A 135 -15.68 13.16 -6.61
C ASN A 135 -15.93 12.23 -5.42
N SER A 136 -17.19 12.13 -4.96
CA SER A 136 -17.59 11.20 -3.89
C SER A 136 -17.28 9.75 -4.26
N MET A 137 -17.54 9.35 -5.51
CA MET A 137 -17.17 8.02 -6.03
C MET A 137 -15.66 7.74 -5.96
N ILE A 138 -14.80 8.75 -6.20
CA ILE A 138 -13.34 8.63 -6.10
C ILE A 138 -12.90 8.43 -4.65
N ASP A 139 -13.43 9.21 -3.71
CA ASP A 139 -13.02 9.14 -2.30
C ASP A 139 -13.51 7.85 -1.64
N VAL A 140 -14.78 7.50 -1.89
CA VAL A 140 -15.37 6.23 -1.45
C VAL A 140 -14.60 5.04 -2.02
N ALA A 141 -14.16 5.08 -3.28
CA ALA A 141 -13.31 4.03 -3.83
C ALA A 141 -11.92 3.95 -3.15
N LYS A 142 -11.35 5.08 -2.73
CA LYS A 142 -10.08 5.10 -1.98
C LYS A 142 -10.23 4.48 -0.59
N CYS A 143 -11.34 4.71 0.12
CA CYS A 143 -11.51 4.26 1.53
C CYS A 143 -12.27 2.92 1.73
N ALA A 144 -13.21 2.52 0.87
CA ALA A 144 -14.12 1.39 1.14
C ALA A 144 -13.48 0.00 1.04
N ASP A 145 -13.61 -0.83 2.07
CA ASP A 145 -13.12 -2.22 2.12
C ASP A 145 -14.09 -3.19 1.42
N LEU A 146 -15.39 -2.93 1.59
CA LEU A 146 -16.48 -3.57 0.88
C LEU A 146 -17.29 -2.53 0.12
N VAL A 147 -17.68 -2.85 -1.10
CA VAL A 147 -18.69 -2.11 -1.88
C VAL A 147 -19.90 -3.01 -2.09
N LEU A 148 -21.06 -2.51 -1.66
CA LEU A 148 -22.38 -3.03 -2.04
C LEU A 148 -22.83 -2.26 -3.29
N LEU A 149 -22.60 -2.87 -4.45
CA LEU A 149 -22.85 -2.29 -5.76
C LEU A 149 -24.31 -2.55 -6.17
N MET A 150 -25.16 -1.55 -6.00
CA MET A 150 -26.58 -1.63 -6.33
C MET A 150 -26.81 -1.44 -7.83
N VAL A 151 -27.64 -2.31 -8.39
CA VAL A 151 -27.99 -2.35 -9.82
C VAL A 151 -29.51 -2.49 -9.92
N ASP A 152 -30.17 -1.60 -10.65
CA ASP A 152 -31.57 -1.78 -11.03
C ASP A 152 -31.68 -2.96 -12.00
N ALA A 153 -32.49 -3.98 -11.68
CA ALA A 153 -32.71 -5.10 -12.59
C ALA A 153 -33.59 -4.75 -13.80
N SER A 154 -34.41 -3.71 -13.70
CA SER A 154 -35.32 -3.24 -14.75
C SER A 154 -34.57 -2.52 -15.86
N PHE A 155 -33.76 -1.51 -15.52
CA PHE A 155 -32.91 -0.77 -16.44
C PHE A 155 -31.61 -1.51 -16.79
N GLY A 156 -31.00 -2.19 -15.81
CA GLY A 156 -29.73 -2.89 -15.95
C GLY A 156 -28.52 -2.05 -15.51
N PHE A 157 -27.40 -2.19 -16.23
CA PHE A 157 -26.15 -1.52 -15.85
C PHE A 157 -26.03 -0.10 -16.41
N GLU A 158 -26.03 0.88 -15.51
CA GLU A 158 -25.76 2.28 -15.83
C GLU A 158 -24.27 2.63 -15.96
N MET A 159 -23.99 3.75 -16.62
CA MET A 159 -22.61 4.20 -16.86
C MET A 159 -21.89 4.63 -15.58
N GLU A 160 -22.60 5.14 -14.57
CA GLU A 160 -22.04 5.49 -13.25
C GLU A 160 -21.45 4.26 -12.54
N ILE A 161 -22.15 3.12 -12.60
CA ILE A 161 -21.71 1.83 -12.07
C ILE A 161 -20.39 1.40 -12.75
N PHE A 162 -20.32 1.57 -14.07
CA PHE A 162 -19.11 1.30 -14.84
C PHE A 162 -17.98 2.29 -14.55
N GLU A 163 -18.27 3.57 -14.32
CA GLU A 163 -17.26 4.56 -13.91
C GLU A 163 -16.65 4.18 -12.56
N PHE A 164 -17.49 3.93 -11.54
CA PHE A 164 -17.03 3.51 -10.21
C PHE A 164 -16.18 2.23 -10.26
N LEU A 165 -16.57 1.22 -11.06
CA LEU A 165 -15.78 0.00 -11.24
C LEU A 165 -14.39 0.27 -11.85
N ASN A 166 -14.27 1.18 -12.83
CA ASN A 166 -12.97 1.53 -13.40
C ASN A 166 -12.14 2.43 -12.44
N ILE A 167 -12.79 3.24 -11.60
CA ILE A 167 -12.12 4.02 -10.52
C ILE A 167 -11.51 3.06 -9.48
N CYS A 168 -12.26 2.07 -9.02
CA CYS A 168 -11.78 1.00 -8.15
C CYS A 168 -10.60 0.21 -8.75
N GLN A 169 -10.65 -0.10 -10.05
CA GLN A 169 -9.55 -0.78 -10.73
C GLN A 169 -8.23 0.03 -10.75
N VAL A 170 -8.29 1.36 -10.63
CA VAL A 170 -7.11 2.24 -10.61
C VAL A 170 -6.57 2.46 -9.20
N HIS A 171 -7.43 2.79 -8.22
CA HIS A 171 -6.98 3.07 -6.85
C HIS A 171 -6.75 1.80 -6.00
N GLY A 172 -7.26 0.65 -6.45
CA GLY A 172 -7.05 -0.67 -5.84
C GLY A 172 -8.38 -1.37 -5.58
N MET A 173 -8.64 -2.47 -6.29
CA MET A 173 -9.96 -3.11 -6.30
C MET A 173 -10.35 -3.63 -4.90
N PRO A 174 -11.41 -3.09 -4.25
CA PRO A 174 -11.89 -3.57 -2.97
C PRO A 174 -12.68 -4.87 -3.13
N LYS A 175 -13.28 -5.39 -2.05
CA LYS A 175 -14.28 -6.46 -2.19
C LYS A 175 -15.58 -5.84 -2.72
N ILE A 176 -16.20 -6.49 -3.70
CA ILE A 176 -17.45 -6.02 -4.30
C ILE A 176 -18.49 -7.14 -4.23
N MET A 177 -19.67 -6.82 -3.70
CA MET A 177 -20.89 -7.61 -3.81
C MET A 177 -21.90 -6.84 -4.64
N GLY A 178 -22.52 -7.48 -5.64
CA GLY A 178 -23.63 -6.86 -6.37
C GLY A 178 -24.95 -7.08 -5.64
N VAL A 179 -25.85 -6.09 -5.68
CA VAL A 179 -27.22 -6.19 -5.18
C VAL A 179 -28.19 -5.77 -6.29
N LEU A 180 -29.02 -6.69 -6.77
CA LEU A 180 -30.06 -6.39 -7.76
C LEU A 180 -31.36 -5.98 -7.06
N THR A 181 -31.89 -4.79 -7.38
CA THR A 181 -33.19 -4.29 -6.91
C THR A 181 -34.23 -4.26 -8.03
N HIS A 182 -35.46 -3.83 -7.71
CA HIS A 182 -36.55 -3.59 -8.68
C HIS A 182 -36.94 -4.81 -9.54
N LEU A 183 -36.86 -6.01 -8.95
CA LEU A 183 -37.18 -7.27 -9.61
C LEU A 183 -38.70 -7.53 -9.73
N ASP A 184 -39.47 -6.89 -8.87
CA ASP A 184 -40.93 -6.75 -8.86
C ASP A 184 -41.49 -6.05 -10.10
N THR A 185 -40.78 -5.03 -10.63
CA THR A 185 -41.18 -4.31 -11.86
C THR A 185 -41.31 -5.25 -13.09
N ILE A 186 -40.57 -6.35 -13.11
CA ILE A 186 -40.48 -7.28 -14.24
C ILE A 186 -41.58 -8.34 -14.12
N LYS A 187 -42.79 -8.00 -14.60
CA LYS A 187 -44.02 -8.81 -14.54
C LYS A 187 -43.90 -10.29 -15.00
N SER A 188 -42.86 -10.67 -15.74
CA SER A 188 -42.67 -12.05 -16.25
C SER A 188 -41.53 -12.78 -15.55
N ALA A 189 -41.86 -13.84 -14.80
CA ALA A 189 -40.88 -14.70 -14.13
C ALA A 189 -39.88 -15.38 -15.08
N LYS A 190 -40.23 -15.57 -16.38
CA LYS A 190 -39.27 -16.02 -17.41
C LYS A 190 -38.26 -14.92 -17.75
N ALA A 191 -38.73 -13.68 -17.92
CA ALA A 191 -37.86 -12.52 -18.15
C ALA A 191 -36.93 -12.25 -16.96
N VAL A 192 -37.45 -12.30 -15.71
CA VAL A 192 -36.64 -12.20 -14.48
C VAL A 192 -35.49 -13.22 -14.48
N LYS A 193 -35.75 -14.49 -14.82
CA LYS A 193 -34.72 -15.54 -14.87
C LYS A 193 -33.67 -15.28 -15.95
N MET A 194 -34.05 -14.75 -17.12
CA MET A 194 -33.10 -14.35 -18.16
C MET A 194 -32.28 -13.12 -17.74
N GLN A 195 -32.93 -12.07 -17.24
CA GLN A 195 -32.29 -10.82 -16.83
C GLN A 195 -31.30 -11.05 -15.68
N LYS A 196 -31.67 -11.82 -14.65
CA LYS A 196 -30.75 -12.26 -13.60
C LYS A 196 -29.52 -13.01 -14.16
N LYS A 197 -29.67 -13.81 -15.23
CA LYS A 197 -28.55 -14.51 -15.89
C LYS A 197 -27.66 -13.54 -16.70
N VAL A 198 -28.25 -12.62 -17.45
CA VAL A 198 -27.53 -11.62 -18.27
C VAL A 198 -26.74 -10.67 -17.37
N LEU A 199 -27.39 -10.05 -16.37
CA LEU A 199 -26.74 -9.11 -15.45
C LEU A 199 -25.65 -9.82 -14.62
N LYS A 200 -25.87 -11.06 -14.18
CA LYS A 200 -24.84 -11.87 -13.50
C LYS A 200 -23.61 -12.15 -14.38
N HIS A 201 -23.81 -12.54 -15.64
CA HIS A 201 -22.69 -12.75 -16.56
C HIS A 201 -21.96 -11.44 -16.85
N ARG A 202 -22.68 -10.31 -16.99
CA ARG A 202 -22.08 -8.99 -17.20
C ARG A 202 -21.24 -8.55 -15.98
N PHE A 203 -21.76 -8.75 -14.77
CA PHE A 203 -21.05 -8.50 -13.51
C PHE A 203 -19.76 -9.33 -13.41
N TRP A 204 -19.83 -10.62 -13.72
CA TRP A 204 -18.65 -11.52 -13.76
C TRP A 204 -17.59 -11.08 -14.78
N THR A 205 -17.98 -10.49 -15.92
CA THR A 205 -17.02 -9.98 -16.93
C THR A 205 -16.29 -8.69 -16.55
N GLU A 206 -16.73 -7.94 -15.53
CA GLU A 206 -16.14 -6.64 -15.16
C GLU A 206 -15.58 -6.61 -13.72
N VAL A 207 -15.97 -7.56 -12.86
CA VAL A 207 -15.49 -7.70 -11.47
C VAL A 207 -14.56 -8.92 -11.36
N TYR A 208 -15.10 -10.14 -11.26
CA TYR A 208 -14.39 -11.40 -11.44
C TYR A 208 -15.40 -12.56 -11.58
N ASP A 209 -14.98 -13.67 -12.19
CA ASP A 209 -15.85 -14.85 -12.37
C ASP A 209 -16.21 -15.50 -11.01
N GLY A 210 -17.48 -15.83 -10.82
CA GLY A 210 -18.00 -16.31 -9.54
C GLY A 210 -18.25 -15.23 -8.47
N ALA A 211 -18.11 -13.93 -8.80
CA ALA A 211 -18.46 -12.84 -7.87
C ALA A 211 -19.92 -12.95 -7.36
N LYS A 212 -20.16 -12.50 -6.13
CA LYS A 212 -21.45 -12.66 -5.44
C LYS A 212 -22.44 -11.58 -5.84
N LEU A 213 -23.66 -12.01 -6.13
CA LEU A 213 -24.77 -11.18 -6.57
C LEU A 213 -26.02 -11.58 -5.78
N PHE A 214 -26.55 -10.64 -5.02
CA PHE A 214 -27.79 -10.77 -4.26
C PHE A 214 -28.96 -10.26 -5.09
N TYR A 215 -30.16 -10.67 -4.71
CA TYR A 215 -31.41 -10.28 -5.35
C TYR A 215 -32.35 -9.83 -4.23
N LEU A 216 -32.85 -8.59 -4.30
CA LEU A 216 -33.89 -8.08 -3.41
C LEU A 216 -35.18 -8.03 -4.22
N SER A 217 -36.17 -8.83 -3.80
CA SER A 217 -37.30 -9.17 -4.66
C SER A 217 -38.29 -8.03 -4.87
N GLY A 218 -38.48 -7.19 -3.85
CA GLY A 218 -39.33 -5.99 -3.87
C GLY A 218 -39.39 -5.33 -2.50
N LEU A 219 -40.21 -4.27 -2.37
CA LEU A 219 -40.46 -3.55 -1.11
C LEU A 219 -41.83 -3.89 -0.53
N ILE A 220 -41.91 -4.03 0.80
CA ILE A 220 -43.13 -4.26 1.58
C ILE A 220 -43.13 -3.23 2.72
N HIS A 221 -44.15 -2.37 2.80
CA HIS A 221 -44.21 -1.23 3.73
C HIS A 221 -42.94 -0.33 3.71
N GLY A 222 -42.27 -0.19 2.56
CA GLY A 222 -41.02 0.57 2.42
C GLY A 222 -39.74 -0.20 2.81
N GLU A 223 -39.87 -1.44 3.29
CA GLU A 223 -38.76 -2.29 3.72
C GLU A 223 -38.50 -3.45 2.74
N TYR A 224 -37.25 -3.90 2.65
CA TYR A 224 -36.91 -5.11 1.89
C TYR A 224 -37.26 -6.36 2.71
N LEU A 225 -37.40 -7.52 2.05
CA LEU A 225 -37.75 -8.77 2.73
C LEU A 225 -36.66 -9.13 3.75
N ARG A 226 -37.03 -9.21 5.04
CA ARG A 226 -36.14 -9.49 6.18
C ARG A 226 -35.22 -10.69 5.93
N ASN A 227 -35.74 -11.77 5.35
CA ASN A 227 -34.96 -12.97 5.01
C ASN A 227 -33.84 -12.72 3.98
N GLU A 228 -34.06 -11.83 3.00
CA GLU A 228 -33.06 -11.47 1.99
C GLU A 228 -31.96 -10.58 2.61
N ILE A 229 -32.36 -9.63 3.46
CA ILE A 229 -31.44 -8.76 4.22
C ILE A 229 -30.58 -9.57 5.20
N THR A 230 -31.18 -10.47 6.00
CA THR A 230 -30.47 -11.34 6.95
C THR A 230 -29.40 -12.17 6.25
N ASN A 231 -29.69 -12.66 5.04
CA ASN A 231 -28.73 -13.43 4.24
C ASN A 231 -27.58 -12.54 3.74
N LEU A 232 -27.86 -11.33 3.23
CA LEU A 232 -26.84 -10.33 2.89
C LEU A 232 -25.95 -9.98 4.10
N GLY A 233 -26.57 -9.68 5.25
CA GLY A 233 -25.88 -9.39 6.51
C GLY A 233 -24.96 -10.53 6.95
N ARG A 234 -25.41 -11.78 6.86
CA ARG A 234 -24.59 -12.97 7.15
C ARG A 234 -23.33 -13.04 6.27
N PHE A 235 -23.43 -12.69 4.98
CA PHE A 235 -22.27 -12.64 4.09
C PHE A 235 -21.33 -11.47 4.40
N ILE A 236 -21.85 -10.32 4.85
CA ILE A 236 -21.05 -9.17 5.31
C ILE A 236 -20.24 -9.55 6.57
N SER A 237 -20.89 -10.06 7.62
CA SER A 237 -20.23 -10.40 8.89
C SER A 237 -19.08 -11.41 8.72
N VAL A 238 -19.21 -12.38 7.81
CA VAL A 238 -18.23 -13.46 7.60
C VAL A 238 -17.09 -13.08 6.62
N MET A 239 -17.18 -11.95 5.91
CA MET A 239 -16.23 -11.62 4.84
C MET A 239 -14.79 -11.37 5.34
N LYS A 240 -13.78 -11.87 4.61
CA LYS A 240 -12.37 -11.52 4.80
C LYS A 240 -11.87 -10.55 3.72
N PHE A 241 -11.17 -9.52 4.15
CA PHE A 241 -10.57 -8.50 3.31
C PHE A 241 -9.11 -8.83 2.96
N ARG A 242 -8.53 -8.08 2.04
CA ARG A 242 -7.10 -8.13 1.69
C ARG A 242 -6.54 -6.72 1.89
N PRO A 243 -5.38 -6.54 2.56
CA PRO A 243 -4.74 -5.23 2.61
C PRO A 243 -4.42 -4.74 1.19
N LEU A 244 -4.73 -3.47 0.91
CA LEU A 244 -4.37 -2.77 -0.31
C LEU A 244 -3.11 -1.93 -0.04
N ASN A 245 -2.15 -1.92 -0.97
CA ASN A 245 -0.85 -1.27 -0.77
C ASN A 245 -0.97 0.18 -0.29
N TRP A 246 -1.87 0.97 -0.89
CA TRP A 246 -2.11 2.37 -0.49
C TRP A 246 -2.58 2.48 0.98
N ARG A 247 -3.61 1.73 1.36
CA ARG A 247 -4.13 1.70 2.75
C ARG A 247 -3.15 1.09 3.76
N GLY A 248 -2.19 0.29 3.30
CA GLY A 248 -1.10 -0.26 4.13
C GLY A 248 0.14 0.64 4.23
N ALA A 249 0.19 1.73 3.46
CA ALA A 249 1.31 2.67 3.40
C ALA A 249 0.97 4.06 3.97
N HIS A 250 -0.30 4.45 4.01
CA HIS A 250 -0.77 5.74 4.52
C HIS A 250 -1.73 5.55 5.71
N SER A 251 -1.76 6.53 6.61
CA SER A 251 -2.86 6.74 7.55
C SER A 251 -4.03 7.43 6.86
N TYR A 252 -5.25 7.15 7.29
CA TYR A 252 -6.45 7.89 6.87
C TYR A 252 -7.56 7.81 7.93
N VAL A 253 -8.39 8.84 7.96
CA VAL A 253 -9.59 8.95 8.80
C VAL A 253 -10.78 9.23 7.88
N LEU A 254 -11.96 8.75 8.28
CA LEU A 254 -13.24 9.21 7.73
C LEU A 254 -13.85 10.13 8.79
N GLY A 255 -14.23 11.35 8.42
CA GLY A 255 -14.91 12.26 9.34
C GLY A 255 -16.32 11.75 9.66
N ASP A 256 -16.54 11.37 10.92
CA ASP A 256 -17.82 10.91 11.44
C ASP A 256 -18.65 12.07 12.03
N ARG A 257 -17.99 13.08 12.66
CA ARG A 257 -18.59 14.31 13.22
C ARG A 257 -17.72 15.52 12.84
N MET A 258 -18.35 16.67 12.62
CA MET A 258 -17.70 17.98 12.38
C MET A 258 -18.29 19.02 13.34
N GLU A 259 -17.44 19.87 13.90
CA GLU A 259 -17.81 20.98 14.78
C GLU A 259 -17.03 22.25 14.41
N ASP A 260 -17.68 23.41 14.49
CA ASP A 260 -17.01 24.72 14.51
C ASP A 260 -16.81 25.11 15.98
N ILE A 261 -15.58 25.49 16.36
CA ILE A 261 -15.20 25.92 17.72
C ILE A 261 -14.71 27.38 17.70
N THR A 262 -14.86 28.08 16.58
CA THR A 262 -14.50 29.50 16.44
C THR A 262 -15.35 30.37 17.38
N ASN A 263 -14.73 31.32 18.07
CA ASN A 263 -15.43 32.21 19.00
C ASN A 263 -16.53 33.02 18.26
N SER A 264 -17.77 32.92 18.75
CA SER A 264 -18.96 33.65 18.28
C SER A 264 -18.75 35.15 18.09
N GLU A 265 -17.91 35.79 18.89
CA GLU A 265 -17.57 37.21 18.72
C GLU A 265 -16.76 37.49 17.44
N GLN A 266 -15.82 36.62 17.10
CA GLN A 266 -15.04 36.73 15.87
C GLN A 266 -15.94 36.56 14.64
N ILE A 267 -16.90 35.62 14.72
CA ILE A 267 -17.94 35.42 13.71
C ILE A 267 -18.84 36.66 13.59
N ARG A 268 -19.22 37.31 14.71
CA ARG A 268 -20.03 38.54 14.72
C ARG A 268 -19.30 39.73 14.12
N LEU A 269 -17.99 39.86 14.38
CA LEU A 269 -17.15 40.94 13.86
C LEU A 269 -16.81 40.75 12.38
N ASN A 270 -16.48 39.51 11.96
CA ASN A 270 -16.13 39.15 10.61
C ASN A 270 -16.75 37.78 10.26
N PRO A 271 -17.94 37.72 9.62
CA PRO A 271 -18.58 36.43 9.30
C PRO A 271 -17.72 35.55 8.37
N LYS A 272 -16.87 36.18 7.56
CA LYS A 272 -15.88 35.56 6.67
C LYS A 272 -14.50 35.34 7.30
N CYS A 273 -14.39 35.31 8.63
CA CYS A 273 -13.18 34.84 9.28
C CYS A 273 -12.96 33.35 8.93
N ASP A 274 -11.70 32.94 8.80
CA ASP A 274 -11.38 31.51 8.83
C ASP A 274 -11.82 30.92 10.18
N ARG A 275 -12.05 29.61 10.21
CA ARG A 275 -12.65 28.88 11.32
C ARG A 275 -11.69 27.85 11.91
N ASP A 276 -11.83 27.62 13.21
CA ASP A 276 -11.19 26.51 13.93
C ASP A 276 -12.18 25.34 13.99
N VAL A 277 -11.93 24.32 13.17
CA VAL A 277 -12.86 23.23 12.90
C VAL A 277 -12.31 21.91 13.44
N VAL A 278 -13.13 21.21 14.22
CA VAL A 278 -12.80 19.89 14.75
C VAL A 278 -13.48 18.80 13.95
N LEU A 279 -12.70 17.78 13.57
CA LEU A 279 -13.15 16.59 12.86
C LEU A 279 -12.86 15.35 13.70
N TYR A 280 -13.89 14.52 13.92
CA TYR A 280 -13.79 13.28 14.68
C TYR A 280 -13.85 12.06 13.76
N GLY A 281 -13.16 10.98 14.10
CA GLY A 281 -13.32 9.71 13.38
C GLY A 281 -12.34 8.61 13.78
N TYR A 282 -12.55 7.41 13.24
CA TYR A 282 -11.65 6.27 13.45
C TYR A 282 -10.38 6.32 12.58
N VAL A 283 -9.21 6.12 13.18
CA VAL A 283 -7.93 5.99 12.45
C VAL A 283 -7.84 4.64 11.73
N ARG A 284 -7.37 4.67 10.48
CA ARG A 284 -7.30 3.52 9.57
C ARG A 284 -5.96 3.49 8.84
N GLY A 285 -5.50 2.28 8.51
CA GLY A 285 -4.26 2.06 7.75
C GLY A 285 -3.02 2.03 8.65
N VAL A 286 -2.05 2.89 8.37
CA VAL A 286 -0.86 3.12 9.23
C VAL A 286 -1.25 4.03 10.42
N PRO A 287 -0.60 3.95 11.59
CA PRO A 287 -0.80 4.94 12.65
C PRO A 287 -0.64 6.39 12.18
N LEU A 288 -1.47 7.29 12.71
CA LEU A 288 -1.42 8.72 12.37
C LEU A 288 -0.43 9.44 13.30
N LYS A 289 0.37 10.36 12.75
CA LYS A 289 1.25 11.25 13.53
C LYS A 289 0.79 12.70 13.37
N LYS A 290 0.90 13.48 14.45
CA LYS A 290 0.51 14.91 14.50
C LYS A 290 1.33 15.78 13.54
N GLU A 291 2.60 15.45 13.36
CA GLU A 291 3.57 16.22 12.56
C GLU A 291 3.32 16.17 11.05
N ASN A 292 2.67 15.13 10.54
CA ASN A 292 2.42 14.94 9.11
C ASN A 292 1.37 15.93 8.60
N MET A 293 1.59 16.50 7.41
CA MET A 293 0.52 17.18 6.68
C MET A 293 -0.61 16.19 6.33
N VAL A 294 -1.83 16.72 6.23
CA VAL A 294 -3.06 15.95 5.97
C VAL A 294 -3.83 16.55 4.81
N HIS A 295 -4.24 15.74 3.84
CA HIS A 295 -5.12 16.17 2.76
C HIS A 295 -6.59 15.87 3.12
N ILE A 296 -7.42 16.91 3.22
CA ILE A 296 -8.87 16.79 3.35
C ILE A 296 -9.48 16.85 1.94
N ALA A 297 -10.05 15.74 1.49
CA ALA A 297 -10.40 15.50 0.08
C ALA A 297 -11.53 16.41 -0.43
N GLY A 298 -11.16 17.55 -1.00
CA GLY A 298 -12.10 18.56 -1.51
C GLY A 298 -12.06 19.90 -0.78
N LEU A 299 -11.20 20.00 0.25
CA LEU A 299 -10.85 21.23 0.95
C LEU A 299 -9.41 21.66 0.58
N GLY A 300 -8.39 20.90 0.99
CA GLY A 300 -6.99 21.27 0.80
C GLY A 300 -6.00 20.40 1.56
N ASP A 301 -4.74 20.83 1.60
CA ASP A 301 -3.70 20.28 2.47
C ASP A 301 -3.64 21.15 3.74
N MET A 302 -3.79 20.54 4.92
CA MET A 302 -3.81 21.20 6.23
C MET A 302 -2.79 20.57 7.19
N ARG A 303 -2.48 21.25 8.30
CA ARG A 303 -1.76 20.69 9.45
C ARG A 303 -2.75 20.40 10.58
N ILE A 304 -2.49 19.34 11.35
CA ILE A 304 -3.26 19.06 12.57
C ILE A 304 -2.69 19.93 13.69
N ASP A 305 -3.53 20.78 14.29
CA ASP A 305 -3.11 21.63 15.42
C ASP A 305 -3.16 20.86 16.75
N GLU A 306 -4.19 20.03 16.94
CA GLU A 306 -4.33 19.12 18.08
C GLU A 306 -4.90 17.78 17.62
N LEU A 307 -4.42 16.69 18.24
CA LEU A 307 -4.80 15.32 17.92
C LEU A 307 -4.95 14.57 19.25
N ASN A 308 -6.19 14.31 19.67
CA ASN A 308 -6.47 13.65 20.94
C ASN A 308 -7.16 12.31 20.68
N ALA A 309 -6.77 11.26 21.40
CA ALA A 309 -7.51 10.01 21.44
C ALA A 309 -8.75 10.18 22.33
N LEU A 310 -9.84 9.52 21.97
CA LEU A 310 -11.09 9.51 22.73
C LEU A 310 -11.53 8.07 23.01
N PRO A 311 -12.30 7.83 24.08
CA PRO A 311 -12.94 6.54 24.31
C PRO A 311 -13.84 6.17 23.12
N ASP A 312 -13.86 4.89 22.81
CA ASP A 312 -14.53 4.36 21.63
C ASP A 312 -16.06 4.45 21.74
N PRO A 313 -16.78 5.06 20.78
CA PRO A 313 -18.24 5.18 20.86
C PRO A 313 -19.00 3.91 20.43
N CYS A 314 -18.31 2.87 19.96
CA CYS A 314 -18.87 1.54 19.67
C CYS A 314 -17.87 0.43 20.05
N PRO A 315 -17.57 0.27 21.36
CA PRO A 315 -16.53 -0.66 21.81
C PRO A 315 -16.89 -2.11 21.47
N LEU A 316 -15.87 -2.93 21.21
CA LEU A 316 -16.07 -4.35 20.94
C LEU A 316 -16.35 -5.10 22.26
N PRO A 317 -17.42 -5.91 22.36
CA PRO A 317 -17.77 -6.58 23.60
C PRO A 317 -16.78 -7.72 23.91
N SER A 318 -15.88 -7.45 24.86
CA SER A 318 -14.83 -8.35 25.37
C SER A 318 -15.37 -9.49 26.25
N GLY A 319 -16.60 -9.36 26.76
CA GLY A 319 -17.25 -10.33 27.65
C GLY A 319 -17.49 -11.71 27.03
N GLU A 320 -17.62 -12.70 27.92
CA GLU A 320 -17.69 -14.16 27.75
C GLU A 320 -17.88 -14.80 26.36
N LYS A 321 -17.29 -16.00 26.21
CA LYS A 321 -17.22 -16.88 25.03
C LYS A 321 -18.58 -17.35 24.42
N LYS A 322 -19.72 -16.79 24.85
CA LYS A 322 -21.04 -17.00 24.24
C LYS A 322 -21.01 -16.53 22.77
N ARG A 323 -21.53 -17.36 21.86
CA ARG A 323 -21.35 -17.19 20.40
C ARG A 323 -22.25 -16.13 19.75
N ASN A 324 -23.28 -15.67 20.46
CA ASN A 324 -24.27 -14.71 19.99
C ASN A 324 -23.98 -13.31 20.57
N LEU A 325 -24.48 -12.27 19.88
CA LEU A 325 -24.56 -10.91 20.43
C LEU A 325 -25.84 -10.75 21.25
N LEU A 326 -25.70 -10.25 22.48
CA LEU A 326 -26.79 -9.79 23.35
C LEU A 326 -27.50 -8.56 22.75
N GLU A 327 -28.58 -8.09 23.36
CA GLU A 327 -29.29 -6.87 22.94
C GLU A 327 -28.43 -5.62 23.24
N LYS A 328 -27.96 -5.48 24.49
CA LYS A 328 -27.11 -4.38 24.97
C LYS A 328 -25.77 -4.24 24.22
N GLU A 329 -25.30 -5.32 23.57
CA GLU A 329 -24.07 -5.32 22.75
C GLU A 329 -24.28 -4.76 21.31
N ARG A 330 -25.49 -4.33 20.93
CA ARG A 330 -25.84 -3.90 19.55
C ARG A 330 -25.84 -2.39 19.37
N LEU A 331 -24.74 -1.76 19.78
CA LEU A 331 -24.57 -0.32 19.70
C LEU A 331 -24.62 0.20 18.25
N LEU A 332 -25.15 1.41 18.11
CA LEU A 332 -25.29 2.21 16.90
C LEU A 332 -24.71 3.59 17.18
N TYR A 333 -23.76 4.03 16.36
CA TYR A 333 -23.17 5.37 16.42
C TYR A 333 -23.28 6.04 15.05
N ALA A 334 -24.04 7.14 14.97
CA ALA A 334 -24.34 7.83 13.73
C ALA A 334 -24.67 9.32 14.00
N PRO A 335 -23.67 10.14 14.36
CA PRO A 335 -23.88 11.47 14.93
C PRO A 335 -24.51 12.49 13.97
N MET A 336 -24.49 12.24 12.66
CA MET A 336 -25.13 13.07 11.63
C MET A 336 -26.52 12.56 11.18
N SER A 337 -26.99 11.42 11.70
CA SER A 337 -28.23 10.74 11.27
C SER A 337 -29.33 10.79 12.33
N GLY A 338 -30.60 10.66 11.90
CA GLY A 338 -31.78 10.62 12.77
C GLY A 338 -31.92 9.33 13.57
N VAL A 339 -31.16 9.18 14.66
CA VAL A 339 -31.21 8.02 15.55
C VAL A 339 -32.31 8.21 16.59
N GLY A 340 -33.26 7.26 16.67
CA GLY A 340 -34.36 7.33 17.65
C GLY A 340 -35.33 8.49 17.45
N GLY A 341 -35.29 9.16 16.28
CA GLY A 341 -36.04 10.39 15.99
C GLY A 341 -35.31 11.68 16.35
N ILE A 342 -34.10 11.61 16.91
CA ILE A 342 -33.28 12.80 17.23
C ILE A 342 -32.30 13.07 16.07
N VAL A 343 -32.37 14.26 15.47
CA VAL A 343 -31.47 14.74 14.42
C VAL A 343 -30.69 15.94 14.94
N TYR A 344 -29.36 15.84 14.95
CA TYR A 344 -28.46 16.94 15.27
C TYR A 344 -28.08 17.70 13.99
N ASP A 345 -28.21 19.03 13.99
CA ASP A 345 -27.80 19.91 12.89
C ASP A 345 -27.10 21.15 13.46
N LYS A 346 -25.76 21.08 13.51
CA LYS A 346 -24.86 22.06 14.14
C LYS A 346 -25.27 22.36 15.60
N ASP A 347 -26.00 23.45 15.79
CA ASP A 347 -26.36 24.03 17.08
C ASP A 347 -27.81 23.68 17.48
N ALA A 348 -28.57 23.05 16.57
CA ALA A 348 -29.98 22.69 16.76
C ALA A 348 -30.19 21.17 16.89
N VAL A 349 -31.17 20.78 17.71
CA VAL A 349 -31.60 19.39 17.89
C VAL A 349 -33.08 19.27 17.53
N TYR A 350 -33.37 18.59 16.42
CA TYR A 350 -34.74 18.32 15.97
C TYR A 350 -35.20 16.95 16.48
N ILE A 351 -36.41 16.88 17.07
CA ILE A 351 -36.95 15.65 17.66
C ILE A 351 -38.27 15.26 16.96
N GLU A 352 -38.22 14.23 16.12
CA GLU A 352 -39.34 13.66 15.39
C GLU A 352 -40.16 12.71 16.30
N LEU A 353 -41.06 13.29 17.11
CA LEU A 353 -42.01 12.55 17.96
C LEU A 353 -43.05 11.79 17.11
N GLN A 354 -42.78 10.51 16.82
CA GLN A 354 -43.69 9.66 16.03
C GLN A 354 -45.01 9.36 16.76
N GLY A 355 -46.08 10.04 16.35
CA GLY A 355 -47.48 9.63 16.59
C GLY A 355 -48.29 10.50 17.53
N SER A 356 -47.70 11.14 18.54
CA SER A 356 -48.47 11.71 19.67
C SER A 356 -48.81 13.21 19.58
N HIS A 357 -48.14 13.99 18.73
CA HIS A 357 -48.28 15.46 18.70
C HIS A 357 -48.71 16.08 17.36
N SER A 358 -49.02 15.27 16.34
CA SER A 358 -49.54 15.74 15.05
C SER A 358 -50.92 16.40 15.13
N HIS A 359 -51.63 16.26 16.27
CA HIS A 359 -52.97 16.79 16.49
C HIS A 359 -53.02 18.18 17.17
N LYS A 360 -51.87 18.88 17.28
CA LYS A 360 -51.71 20.17 18.02
C LYS A 360 -52.64 21.33 17.61
N ASN A 361 -53.42 21.20 16.53
CA ASN A 361 -54.32 22.25 16.06
C ASN A 361 -55.83 21.96 16.24
N ASN A 362 -56.25 20.75 16.65
CA ASN A 362 -57.69 20.46 16.80
C ASN A 362 -58.09 19.19 17.60
N ALA A 363 -57.23 18.65 18.47
CA ALA A 363 -57.65 17.70 19.49
C ALA A 363 -57.82 18.40 20.84
N GLN A 364 -58.78 17.96 21.66
CA GLN A 364 -59.10 18.55 22.96
C GLN A 364 -57.85 18.63 23.84
N SER A 365 -57.57 19.81 24.38
CA SER A 365 -56.52 20.02 25.38
C SER A 365 -56.84 19.19 26.62
N SER A 366 -55.88 18.43 27.12
CA SER A 366 -55.85 18.10 28.53
C SER A 366 -55.38 19.32 29.32
N GLU A 367 -55.89 19.49 30.54
CA GLU A 367 -55.54 20.61 31.43
C GLU A 367 -54.02 20.73 31.62
N GLN A 368 -53.31 19.60 31.67
CA GLN A 368 -51.85 19.52 31.70
C GLN A 368 -51.16 20.23 30.50
N GLN A 369 -51.74 20.21 29.30
CA GLN A 369 -51.18 20.94 28.14
C GLN A 369 -51.46 22.44 28.19
N GLU A 370 -52.50 22.89 28.90
CA GLU A 370 -52.78 24.30 29.11
C GLU A 370 -51.93 24.87 30.25
N LEU A 371 -51.71 24.11 31.32
CA LEU A 371 -50.72 24.40 32.37
C LEU A 371 -49.30 24.50 31.79
N VAL A 372 -48.87 23.56 30.95
CA VAL A 372 -47.53 23.63 30.33
C VAL A 372 -47.41 24.83 29.37
N LYS A 373 -48.48 25.24 28.68
CA LYS A 373 -48.48 26.48 27.89
C LYS A 373 -48.37 27.72 28.77
N SER A 374 -49.18 27.84 29.82
CA SER A 374 -49.16 29.03 30.69
C SER A 374 -47.84 29.19 31.46
N VAL A 375 -47.12 28.10 31.71
CA VAL A 375 -45.74 28.13 32.23
C VAL A 375 -44.73 28.56 31.16
N ILE A 376 -44.87 28.13 29.90
CA ILE A 376 -43.98 28.52 28.78
C ILE A 376 -44.18 29.99 28.36
N ASP A 377 -45.41 30.49 28.43
CA ASP A 377 -45.76 31.87 28.03
C ASP A 377 -45.39 32.91 29.12
N LYS A 378 -45.23 32.49 30.38
CA LYS A 378 -44.68 33.32 31.46
C LYS A 378 -43.16 33.49 31.30
N LYS A 379 -42.70 34.74 31.20
CA LYS A 379 -41.28 35.10 31.04
C LYS A 379 -40.63 35.69 32.29
N GLU A 380 -41.42 36.00 33.31
CA GLU A 380 -40.96 36.46 34.62
C GLU A 380 -40.59 35.23 35.47
N THR A 381 -39.64 35.39 36.40
CA THR A 381 -39.39 34.39 37.44
C THR A 381 -40.58 34.32 38.40
N LEU A 382 -40.72 33.19 39.11
CA LEU A 382 -41.77 33.06 40.12
C LEU A 382 -41.56 34.05 41.27
N ASP A 383 -40.31 34.35 41.63
CA ASP A 383 -39.97 35.34 42.67
C ASP A 383 -40.48 36.74 42.30
N LEU A 384 -40.23 37.22 41.08
CA LEU A 384 -40.78 38.50 40.60
C LEU A 384 -42.32 38.52 40.61
N GLN A 385 -42.98 37.36 40.47
CA GLN A 385 -44.43 37.23 40.58
C GLN A 385 -44.92 37.07 42.04
N ILE A 386 -44.02 36.82 43.00
CA ILE A 386 -44.29 36.81 44.45
C ILE A 386 -44.04 38.21 45.04
N GLU A 387 -42.99 38.91 44.59
CA GLU A 387 -42.69 40.32 44.93
C GLU A 387 -43.79 41.28 44.44
N ASN A 388 -44.37 41.01 43.26
CA ASN A 388 -45.47 41.79 42.69
C ASN A 388 -46.87 41.30 43.10
N GLN A 389 -46.99 40.38 44.07
CA GLN A 389 -48.30 40.01 44.61
C GLN A 389 -48.82 41.08 45.59
N GLU A 390 -49.90 41.73 45.18
CA GLU A 390 -50.60 42.77 45.92
C GLU A 390 -51.67 42.17 46.85
N PHE A 391 -51.44 42.23 48.16
CA PHE A 391 -52.38 41.72 49.18
C PHE A 391 -53.24 42.85 49.76
N ARG A 392 -54.51 42.54 50.06
CA ARG A 392 -55.46 43.47 50.70
C ARG A 392 -56.20 42.74 51.81
N LEU A 393 -56.01 43.20 53.05
CA LEU A 393 -56.63 42.60 54.24
C LEU A 393 -58.13 42.90 54.36
N PHE A 394 -58.60 44.04 53.83
CA PHE A 394 -59.99 44.48 53.86
C PHE A 394 -60.39 45.15 52.53
N SER A 395 -61.69 45.21 52.23
CA SER A 395 -62.22 45.70 50.93
C SER A 395 -61.82 47.12 50.58
N ASP A 396 -61.78 47.99 51.59
CA ASP A 396 -61.46 49.42 51.49
C ASP A 396 -60.07 49.75 52.08
N GLY A 397 -59.21 48.74 52.22
CA GLY A 397 -57.82 48.90 52.69
C GLY A 397 -56.84 49.18 51.55
N ASP A 398 -55.78 49.91 51.87
CA ASP A 398 -54.64 50.12 50.99
C ASP A 398 -53.90 48.81 50.66
N VAL A 399 -53.12 48.85 49.59
CA VAL A 399 -52.48 47.68 48.99
C VAL A 399 -51.08 47.50 49.56
N ILE A 400 -50.81 46.31 50.10
CA ILE A 400 -49.47 45.93 50.59
C ILE A 400 -48.83 45.03 49.53
N LYS A 401 -47.64 45.37 49.05
CA LYS A 401 -46.80 44.43 48.30
C LYS A 401 -45.91 43.68 49.28
N SER A 402 -45.56 42.45 48.95
CA SER A 402 -44.65 41.63 49.75
C SER A 402 -43.28 42.30 49.96
N GLY A 403 -42.81 43.12 49.01
CA GLY A 403 -41.59 43.93 49.14
C GLY A 403 -41.69 45.16 50.06
N ASP A 404 -42.90 45.60 50.45
CA ASP A 404 -43.11 46.76 51.33
C ASP A 404 -43.05 46.40 52.83
N PHE A 405 -42.90 45.11 53.17
CA PHE A 405 -43.01 44.60 54.54
C PHE A 405 -41.67 44.68 55.30
N GLN A 406 -41.16 45.89 55.52
CA GLN A 406 -40.01 46.14 56.39
C GLN A 406 -40.43 46.09 57.87
N VAL A 407 -39.66 45.35 58.69
CA VAL A 407 -39.77 45.36 60.14
C VAL A 407 -38.69 46.28 60.71
N GLU A 408 -39.09 47.40 61.32
CA GLU A 408 -38.19 48.30 62.03
C GLU A 408 -37.76 47.68 63.38
N GLU A 409 -36.56 47.11 63.46
CA GLU A 409 -35.77 47.10 64.71
C GLU A 409 -34.30 47.36 64.40
N GLY A 410 -33.81 48.54 64.80
CA GLY A 410 -32.39 48.89 64.76
C GLY A 410 -32.14 50.35 65.09
N GLU A 411 -31.31 50.60 66.11
CA GLU A 411 -30.23 51.60 66.11
C GLU A 411 -29.45 51.58 67.45
N GLN A 412 -28.16 51.94 67.36
CA GLN A 412 -27.13 52.12 68.41
C GLN A 412 -26.17 50.92 68.65
N GLU A 413 -24.84 51.01 68.44
CA GLU A 413 -24.01 52.16 68.02
C GLU A 413 -22.96 51.81 66.94
N ASP A 414 -22.80 52.74 65.98
CA ASP A 414 -21.66 53.14 65.13
C ASP A 414 -20.24 52.83 65.69
N SER A 415 -19.07 52.89 65.02
CA SER A 415 -18.53 53.23 63.66
C SER A 415 -17.01 52.90 63.71
N ASP A 416 -16.12 52.82 62.69
CA ASP A 416 -16.02 52.58 61.22
C ASP A 416 -14.52 52.14 61.02
N ASP A 417 -13.92 51.66 59.91
CA ASP A 417 -14.18 51.38 58.47
C ASP A 417 -13.36 50.09 58.08
N ASP A 418 -13.51 49.29 57.00
CA ASP A 418 -14.48 49.09 55.88
C ASP A 418 -14.19 47.66 55.24
N GLU A 419 -14.89 47.26 54.16
CA GLU A 419 -14.61 46.19 53.16
C GLU A 419 -14.61 44.67 53.53
N GLU A 420 -15.79 44.04 53.38
CA GLU A 420 -16.15 42.80 52.60
C GLU A 420 -15.13 41.62 52.33
N ALA A 421 -15.53 40.33 52.26
CA ALA A 421 -16.83 39.66 52.45
C ALA A 421 -16.72 38.10 52.64
N ASP A 422 -17.72 37.52 53.34
CA ASP A 422 -18.03 36.09 53.50
C ASP A 422 -19.07 35.59 52.44
N GLY A 423 -19.58 34.35 52.34
CA GLY A 423 -19.37 33.07 53.03
C GLY A 423 -20.65 32.19 53.05
N ASP A 424 -20.57 30.94 52.61
CA ASP A 424 -21.64 29.89 52.58
C ASP A 424 -21.87 29.24 54.00
N PRO A 425 -22.87 28.36 54.29
CA PRO A 425 -24.18 28.03 53.65
C PRO A 425 -25.36 27.59 54.62
N ASP A 426 -26.49 27.13 54.03
CA ASP A 426 -27.34 25.95 54.42
C ASP A 426 -28.51 25.94 55.47
N SER A 427 -29.52 25.10 55.18
CA SER A 427 -30.60 24.49 56.02
C SER A 427 -31.79 25.36 56.50
N GLY A 428 -33.00 24.83 56.80
CA GLY A 428 -33.54 23.45 56.73
C GLY A 428 -34.86 23.28 57.54
N VAL A 429 -35.29 22.03 57.83
CA VAL A 429 -36.43 21.64 58.72
C VAL A 429 -37.83 22.03 58.12
N GLU A 430 -39.01 21.50 58.47
CA GLU A 430 -39.56 20.47 59.40
C GLU A 430 -39.30 19.01 58.91
N ASP A 431 -39.93 17.89 59.32
CA ASP A 431 -41.14 17.45 60.05
C ASP A 431 -40.86 15.99 60.58
N SER A 432 -41.37 15.41 61.68
CA SER A 432 -42.56 15.62 62.53
C SER A 432 -42.35 15.30 64.04
N GLU A 433 -43.47 15.24 64.79
CA GLU A 433 -43.67 14.75 66.19
C GLU A 433 -43.25 13.27 66.42
N ASP A 434 -43.00 12.75 67.64
CA ASP A 434 -43.55 13.06 68.99
C ASP A 434 -42.57 12.72 70.20
N GLU A 435 -42.96 13.09 71.42
CA GLU A 435 -42.34 13.03 72.79
C GLU A 435 -41.64 11.68 73.24
N SER A 436 -40.72 11.56 74.23
CA SER A 436 -40.27 12.46 75.34
C SER A 436 -38.89 12.09 76.01
N SER A 437 -38.21 13.11 76.54
CA SER A 437 -37.36 13.16 77.78
C SER A 437 -35.97 12.45 77.98
N MET A 438 -34.98 13.29 78.37
CA MET A 438 -33.93 13.15 79.42
C MET A 438 -32.59 12.33 79.30
N VAL A 439 -31.48 13.12 79.40
CA VAL A 439 -30.23 12.92 80.22
C VAL A 439 -29.00 12.13 79.66
N ARG A 440 -28.03 12.92 79.18
CA ARG A 440 -26.54 12.88 79.37
C ARG A 440 -25.69 11.59 79.18
N SER A 441 -24.79 11.69 78.19
CA SER A 441 -23.30 11.66 78.32
C SER A 441 -22.46 10.36 78.15
N THR A 442 -21.21 10.61 77.70
CA THR A 442 -19.98 9.78 77.78
C THR A 442 -19.85 8.44 77.02
N ALA A 443 -19.09 8.49 75.91
CA ALA A 443 -17.76 7.88 75.70
C ALA A 443 -17.41 6.41 76.08
N ARG A 444 -16.42 5.86 75.34
CA ARG A 444 -15.75 4.53 75.43
C ARG A 444 -16.49 3.44 74.63
N ARG A 445 -15.85 2.58 73.81
CA ARG A 445 -14.64 1.72 73.96
C ARG A 445 -14.94 0.48 74.82
N GLY A 446 -15.35 -0.61 74.16
CA GLY A 446 -15.66 -1.93 74.72
C GLY A 446 -15.61 -3.01 73.62
N TRP A 447 -15.28 -4.25 73.96
CA TRP A 447 -14.85 -5.31 73.02
C TRP A 447 -15.51 -6.64 73.44
N ASN A 448 -15.84 -7.49 72.46
CA ASN A 448 -16.14 -8.93 72.61
C ASN A 448 -17.47 -9.30 73.34
N PRO A 449 -17.98 -10.56 73.25
CA PRO A 449 -17.73 -11.58 72.21
C PRO A 449 -18.98 -12.47 71.83
N ASP A 450 -18.70 -13.51 71.03
CA ASP A 450 -19.21 -14.90 71.10
C ASP A 450 -20.59 -15.38 70.55
N ASP A 451 -20.46 -16.55 69.89
CA ASP A 451 -21.28 -17.79 69.88
C ASP A 451 -22.57 -18.04 69.04
N GLU A 452 -22.52 -19.21 68.38
CA GLU A 452 -23.54 -20.29 68.28
C GLU A 452 -24.85 -20.07 67.44
N ASP A 453 -25.39 -21.03 66.66
CA ASP A 453 -24.96 -22.43 66.40
C ASP A 453 -25.62 -23.11 65.16
N GLN A 454 -25.23 -24.38 64.91
CA GLN A 454 -25.89 -25.48 64.18
C GLN A 454 -25.91 -25.45 62.61
N GLU A 455 -25.52 -26.49 61.83
CA GLU A 455 -25.50 -27.98 61.95
C GLU A 455 -26.83 -28.67 61.54
N GLU A 456 -26.91 -29.88 60.91
CA GLU A 456 -25.89 -30.84 60.43
C GLU A 456 -26.43 -31.84 59.35
N GLN A 457 -25.67 -32.93 59.07
CA GLN A 457 -26.01 -34.22 58.41
C GLN A 457 -26.03 -34.22 56.85
N SER A 458 -25.11 -34.87 56.10
CA SER A 458 -24.53 -36.25 56.08
C SER A 458 -25.33 -37.24 55.18
N GLU A 459 -24.77 -38.29 54.55
CA GLU A 459 -23.43 -38.93 54.67
C GLU A 459 -23.01 -39.68 53.36
N ASP A 460 -21.80 -40.25 53.37
CA ASP A 460 -20.96 -40.79 52.26
C ASP A 460 -21.51 -41.94 51.36
N ASP A 461 -20.92 -42.07 50.15
CA ASP A 461 -20.15 -43.26 49.71
C ASP A 461 -19.23 -42.91 48.49
N ALA A 462 -18.25 -43.76 48.14
CA ALA A 462 -17.25 -43.54 47.08
C ALA A 462 -17.56 -44.34 45.78
N SER A 463 -16.89 -44.22 44.62
CA SER A 463 -15.61 -43.61 44.16
C SER A 463 -15.80 -43.18 42.66
N ASP A 464 -14.84 -42.82 41.79
CA ASP A 464 -13.38 -43.00 41.65
C ASP A 464 -12.79 -42.00 40.61
N ALA A 465 -11.45 -41.92 40.52
CA ALA A 465 -10.61 -41.47 39.39
C ALA A 465 -10.44 -39.96 39.05
N ASP A 466 -9.19 -39.63 38.70
CA ASP A 466 -8.62 -38.32 38.32
C ASP A 466 -9.32 -37.52 37.18
N GLU A 467 -9.41 -36.18 37.31
CA GLU A 467 -8.53 -35.26 36.55
C GLU A 467 -8.70 -33.75 36.89
N LEU A 468 -7.56 -33.08 37.12
CA LEU A 468 -7.18 -31.71 36.71
C LEU A 468 -8.12 -30.46 36.84
N SER A 469 -7.66 -29.55 37.70
CA SER A 469 -7.41 -28.11 37.45
C SER A 469 -8.51 -27.04 37.63
N VAL A 470 -8.13 -25.91 38.25
CA VAL A 470 -8.47 -24.52 37.82
C VAL A 470 -7.58 -23.49 38.56
N LYS A 471 -7.68 -22.20 38.18
CA LYS A 471 -6.91 -21.03 38.67
C LYS A 471 -7.71 -20.33 39.82
N LYS A 472 -7.27 -19.28 40.54
CA LYS A 472 -6.16 -18.32 40.39
C LYS A 472 -5.93 -17.54 41.72
N ALA A 473 -4.67 -17.33 42.10
CA ALA A 473 -4.12 -16.21 42.90
C ALA A 473 -4.89 -15.65 44.13
N SER A 474 -4.30 -15.85 45.31
CA SER A 474 -4.19 -14.85 46.39
C SER A 474 -2.83 -14.98 47.11
N SER A 475 -2.55 -14.07 48.05
CA SER A 475 -1.27 -13.87 48.74
C SER A 475 -0.83 -15.01 49.67
N GLY A 476 0.48 -15.30 49.70
CA GLY A 476 1.11 -16.15 50.72
C GLY A 476 2.64 -16.23 50.56
N PHE A 477 3.38 -15.96 51.64
CA PHE A 477 4.80 -16.30 51.82
C PHE A 477 4.91 -16.92 53.22
N LEU A 478 5.90 -17.80 53.41
CA LEU A 478 5.95 -18.86 54.43
C LEU A 478 4.93 -19.98 54.10
N SER A 479 5.32 -21.25 53.96
CA SER A 479 6.21 -22.16 54.73
C SER A 479 5.40 -23.02 55.69
N SER A 480 5.63 -24.32 55.58
CA SER A 480 5.15 -25.40 56.43
C SER A 480 6.28 -26.44 56.38
N ASP A 481 7.06 -26.59 57.47
CA ASP A 481 6.88 -27.58 58.56
C ASP A 481 7.55 -28.92 58.16
N ASP A 482 8.15 -29.72 59.04
CA ASP A 482 8.64 -29.51 60.41
C ASP A 482 9.67 -30.62 60.73
N ASP A 483 10.45 -30.50 61.81
CA ASP A 483 11.06 -31.66 62.50
C ASP A 483 11.57 -31.28 63.92
N ALA A 484 10.73 -31.59 64.93
CA ALA A 484 10.99 -31.99 66.32
C ALA A 484 12.06 -31.29 67.22
N ASP A 485 11.59 -30.88 68.42
CA ASP A 485 12.07 -31.16 69.80
C ASP A 485 13.58 -30.95 70.16
N ASP A 486 14.01 -30.53 71.38
CA ASP A 486 13.43 -30.79 72.72
C ASP A 486 14.01 -29.87 73.85
N GLU A 487 13.47 -30.04 75.07
CA GLU A 487 13.80 -29.56 76.45
C GLU A 487 14.99 -28.62 76.82
N ASP A 488 14.64 -27.56 77.58
CA ASP A 488 15.17 -27.03 78.87
C ASP A 488 16.66 -27.12 79.31
N ALA A 489 17.24 -25.95 79.70
CA ALA A 489 18.02 -25.79 80.96
C ALA A 489 18.39 -24.32 81.34
N ALA A 490 17.75 -23.80 82.41
CA ALA A 490 18.22 -22.82 83.41
C ALA A 490 18.70 -21.37 83.05
N ASP A 491 18.21 -20.41 83.86
CA ASP A 491 18.44 -18.95 83.87
C ASP A 491 19.89 -18.45 84.04
N VAL A 492 20.18 -17.23 83.53
CA VAL A 492 20.27 -15.99 84.37
C VAL A 492 19.70 -14.79 83.58
N ASP A 493 19.02 -13.89 84.30
CA ASP A 493 18.06 -12.88 83.83
C ASP A 493 18.61 -11.67 83.00
N SER A 494 17.71 -11.14 82.14
CA SER A 494 17.63 -9.83 81.47
C SER A 494 18.84 -8.88 81.35
N ALA A 495 19.48 -8.87 80.15
CA ALA A 495 20.36 -7.76 79.74
C ALA A 495 20.41 -7.39 78.22
N VAL A 496 20.06 -8.29 77.29
CA VAL A 496 20.57 -8.20 75.89
C VAL A 496 19.56 -7.75 74.81
N GLN A 497 18.25 -7.76 75.07
CA GLN A 497 17.19 -7.60 74.05
C GLN A 497 16.99 -6.19 73.43
N LYS A 498 17.98 -5.27 73.47
CA LYS A 498 17.87 -3.92 72.87
C LYS A 498 18.66 -3.66 71.59
N SER A 499 19.46 -4.61 71.08
CA SER A 499 20.33 -4.37 69.91
C SER A 499 19.83 -4.96 68.57
N SER A 500 18.68 -5.62 68.51
CA SER A 500 18.25 -6.42 67.33
C SER A 500 17.15 -5.78 66.45
N LEU A 501 16.51 -4.69 66.91
CA LEU A 501 15.34 -4.10 66.23
C LEU A 501 15.67 -3.01 65.19
N ALA A 502 16.89 -2.48 65.20
CA ALA A 502 17.33 -1.33 64.39
C ALA A 502 17.32 -1.52 62.86
N TRP A 503 17.00 -2.72 62.35
CA TRP A 503 16.83 -2.98 60.91
C TRP A 503 15.38 -2.87 60.43
N LYS A 504 14.39 -2.94 61.34
CA LYS A 504 12.97 -2.73 61.02
C LYS A 504 12.59 -1.25 61.10
N GLU A 505 13.11 -0.53 62.09
CA GLU A 505 12.96 0.93 62.14
C GLU A 505 13.57 1.56 60.90
N GLY A 506 12.83 2.48 60.28
CA GLY A 506 13.23 3.08 59.01
C GLY A 506 13.23 2.13 57.81
N LEU A 507 12.74 0.88 57.86
CA LEU A 507 12.71 0.02 56.66
C LEU A 507 11.78 0.59 55.57
N ALA A 508 10.65 1.20 55.95
CA ALA A 508 9.82 1.98 55.04
C ALA A 508 10.54 3.23 54.49
N SER A 509 11.31 3.93 55.35
CA SER A 509 12.10 5.10 54.97
C SER A 509 13.27 4.73 54.04
N LYS A 510 13.86 3.55 54.23
CA LYS A 510 14.95 2.99 53.42
C LYS A 510 14.44 2.43 52.11
N ALA A 511 13.25 1.81 52.08
CA ALA A 511 12.56 1.47 50.84
C ALA A 511 12.12 2.71 50.05
N ARG A 512 11.68 3.78 50.74
CA ARG A 512 11.40 5.09 50.12
C ARG A 512 12.68 5.73 49.57
N ASN A 513 13.77 5.72 50.34
CA ASN A 513 15.04 6.31 49.91
C ASN A 513 15.68 5.49 48.77
N ASP A 514 15.64 4.15 48.81
CA ASP A 514 16.08 3.29 47.72
C ASP A 514 15.17 3.42 46.49
N TYR A 515 13.86 3.69 46.66
CA TYR A 515 12.96 4.08 45.57
C TYR A 515 13.34 5.45 44.97
N LEU A 516 13.70 6.44 45.80
CA LEU A 516 14.16 7.77 45.36
C LEU A 516 15.57 7.73 44.74
N GLU A 517 16.47 6.88 45.22
CA GLU A 517 17.75 6.57 44.57
C GLU A 517 17.51 5.85 43.25
N ARG A 518 16.57 4.90 43.16
CA ARG A 518 16.16 4.29 41.88
C ARG A 518 15.53 5.30 40.92
N GLN A 519 14.76 6.28 41.39
CA GLN A 519 14.21 7.36 40.56
C GLN A 519 15.32 8.31 40.03
N SER A 520 16.26 8.70 40.90
CA SER A 520 17.35 9.64 40.53
C SER A 520 18.48 8.98 39.74
N SER A 521 18.74 7.69 39.95
CA SER A 521 19.71 6.90 39.18
C SER A 521 19.15 6.38 37.85
N ASN A 522 17.85 6.05 37.76
CA ASN A 522 17.17 5.84 36.48
C ASN A 522 16.89 7.18 35.78
N LYS A 523 17.98 7.81 35.35
CA LYS A 523 18.01 8.88 34.35
C LYS A 523 17.38 8.36 33.05
N ASN A 524 16.05 8.43 32.99
CA ASN A 524 15.27 7.98 31.84
C ASN A 524 15.75 8.74 30.60
N LEU A 525 16.49 8.04 29.74
CA LEU A 525 17.16 8.62 28.58
C LEU A 525 16.16 9.29 27.64
N MET A 526 14.93 8.76 27.55
CA MET A 526 13.83 9.35 26.78
C MET A 526 13.38 10.70 27.36
N LYS A 527 13.28 10.82 28.69
CA LYS A 527 12.94 12.09 29.39
C LYS A 527 14.05 13.14 29.22
N LEU A 528 15.32 12.72 29.19
CA LEU A 528 16.47 13.61 29.00
C LEU A 528 16.68 14.05 27.54
N VAL A 529 16.66 13.12 26.58
CA VAL A 529 16.92 13.41 25.16
C VAL A 529 15.81 14.28 24.55
N TYR A 530 14.54 13.97 24.84
CA TYR A 530 13.42 14.68 24.22
C TYR A 530 12.87 15.84 25.07
N GLY A 531 13.10 15.84 26.39
CA GLY A 531 12.73 16.93 27.31
C GLY A 531 11.23 17.16 27.53
N VAL A 532 10.33 16.78 26.61
CA VAL A 532 8.89 17.11 26.62
C VAL A 532 8.20 16.66 27.93
N PHE A 533 8.55 15.49 28.46
CA PHE A 533 8.01 14.96 29.71
C PHE A 533 8.28 15.86 30.94
N SER A 534 9.22 16.81 30.88
CA SER A 534 9.43 17.80 31.94
C SER A 534 8.34 18.87 31.99
N LYS A 535 7.70 19.22 30.87
CA LYS A 535 6.68 20.29 30.83
C LYS A 535 5.34 19.85 31.43
N PHE A 536 4.94 18.60 31.20
CA PHE A 536 3.73 18.04 31.82
C PHE A 536 3.97 17.65 33.29
N ALA A 537 5.19 17.22 33.66
CA ALA A 537 5.57 17.02 35.05
C ALA A 537 5.54 18.35 35.84
N LYS A 538 6.21 19.39 35.32
CA LYS A 538 6.22 20.73 35.95
C LYS A 538 4.85 21.34 36.16
N LYS A 539 3.84 20.99 35.36
CA LYS A 539 2.47 21.49 35.55
C LYS A 539 1.68 20.73 36.63
N ARG A 540 2.20 19.63 37.17
CA ARG A 540 1.70 18.94 38.38
C ARG A 540 2.58 19.18 39.60
N GLU A 541 3.88 19.41 39.39
CA GLU A 541 4.82 19.82 40.44
C GLU A 541 4.46 21.24 40.93
N ALA A 542 4.19 22.18 40.00
CA ALA A 542 3.72 23.54 40.32
C ALA A 542 2.21 23.66 40.68
N GLU A 543 1.55 22.54 41.00
CA GLU A 543 0.22 22.52 41.65
C GLU A 543 0.37 21.99 43.11
N GLY A 544 1.59 22.00 43.66
CA GLY A 544 1.92 21.48 45.00
C GLY A 544 3.24 22.02 45.61
N GLU A 545 3.69 23.22 45.23
CA GLU A 545 4.88 23.90 45.80
C GLU A 545 4.54 25.22 46.54
N ASP A 546 3.27 25.63 46.60
CA ASP A 546 2.82 26.96 47.08
C ASP A 546 2.76 27.15 48.63
N GLU A 547 3.30 26.23 49.45
CA GLU A 547 3.19 26.29 50.93
C GLU A 547 4.51 26.57 51.70
N ASN A 548 5.67 26.71 51.05
CA ASN A 548 6.98 26.72 51.76
C ASN A 548 8.08 27.67 51.19
N GLU A 549 7.76 28.90 50.74
CA GLU A 549 8.79 29.92 50.40
C GLU A 549 8.51 31.33 50.99
N GLU A 550 8.22 31.44 52.28
CA GLU A 550 8.30 32.71 53.04
C GLU A 550 9.49 32.70 54.04
N GLU A 551 10.67 33.22 53.65
CA GLU A 551 11.61 33.89 54.58
C GLU A 551 12.81 34.60 53.89
N ASP A 552 13.24 34.18 52.69
CA ASP A 552 14.55 34.58 52.10
C ASP A 552 14.49 35.67 50.98
N GLU A 553 13.38 36.43 50.90
CA GLU A 553 13.16 37.53 49.92
C GLU A 553 13.82 38.86 50.34
N LEU A 554 15.16 38.91 50.44
CA LEU A 554 15.87 40.21 50.51
C LEU A 554 17.25 40.21 49.81
N LEU A 555 17.33 41.01 48.74
CA LEU A 555 18.57 41.51 48.10
C LEU A 555 19.40 40.53 47.21
N GLY A 556 18.88 40.11 46.04
CA GLY A 556 19.77 39.48 45.03
C GLY A 556 19.25 39.04 43.64
N GLY A 557 17.94 38.94 43.41
CA GLY A 557 17.40 38.14 42.28
C GLY A 557 17.84 38.51 40.85
N LEU A 558 18.03 39.80 40.54
CA LEU A 558 18.07 40.27 39.15
C LEU A 558 19.31 39.80 38.36
N PHE A 559 20.51 39.83 38.97
CA PHE A 559 21.75 39.43 38.29
C PHE A 559 21.90 37.91 38.15
N LYS A 560 21.40 37.14 39.13
CA LYS A 560 21.51 35.67 39.17
C LYS A 560 20.72 35.03 38.03
N SER A 561 19.50 35.52 37.75
CA SER A 561 18.64 35.00 36.68
C SER A 561 19.18 35.29 35.26
N VAL A 562 19.81 36.45 35.03
CA VAL A 562 20.45 36.80 33.76
C VAL A 562 21.72 35.96 33.55
N ALA A 563 22.55 35.80 34.59
CA ALA A 563 23.72 34.93 34.54
C ALA A 563 23.34 33.47 34.25
N GLN A 564 22.28 32.94 34.88
CA GLN A 564 21.78 31.59 34.59
C GLN A 564 21.25 31.45 33.16
N LYS A 565 20.47 32.42 32.65
CA LYS A 565 19.99 32.42 31.25
C LYS A 565 21.14 32.51 30.24
N GLN A 566 22.17 33.30 30.52
CA GLN A 566 23.38 33.37 29.70
C GLN A 566 24.21 32.08 29.77
N ALA A 567 24.35 31.47 30.94
CA ALA A 567 25.04 30.18 31.11
C ALA A 567 24.28 29.02 30.45
N GLU A 568 22.94 29.02 30.46
CA GLU A 568 22.12 28.12 29.65
C GLU A 568 22.33 28.34 28.16
N LEU A 569 22.32 29.59 27.68
CA LEU A 569 22.54 29.92 26.26
C LEU A 569 23.95 29.55 25.81
N GLN A 570 24.97 29.75 26.65
CA GLN A 570 26.32 29.26 26.42
C GLN A 570 26.38 27.73 26.38
N LYS A 571 25.79 27.03 27.37
CA LYS A 571 25.71 25.55 27.35
C LYS A 571 24.99 25.02 26.12
N LYS A 572 23.89 25.64 25.71
CA LYS A 572 23.12 25.28 24.51
C LYS A 572 23.92 25.53 23.23
N LYS A 573 24.70 26.61 23.16
CA LYS A 573 25.70 26.81 22.10
C LYS A 573 26.78 25.75 22.12
N THR A 574 27.51 25.56 23.22
CA THR A 574 28.60 24.57 23.29
C THR A 574 28.14 23.13 23.02
N ILE A 575 26.86 22.79 23.24
CA ILE A 575 26.28 21.49 22.87
C ILE A 575 25.91 21.43 21.37
N GLN A 576 25.57 22.56 20.74
CA GLN A 576 25.36 22.68 19.28
C GLN A 576 26.67 22.85 18.50
N ASP A 577 27.73 23.34 19.15
CA ASP A 577 29.09 23.51 18.62
C ASP A 577 29.94 22.21 18.75
N VAL A 578 29.41 21.14 19.37
CA VAL A 578 29.97 19.79 19.24
C VAL A 578 29.45 19.20 17.92
N ASP A 579 30.24 19.35 16.86
CA ASP A 579 29.92 18.89 15.52
C ASP A 579 29.60 17.38 15.47
N GLU A 580 28.64 16.98 14.62
CA GLU A 580 28.29 15.57 14.35
C GLU A 580 29.34 14.88 13.46
N GLY A 581 30.61 14.91 13.89
CA GLY A 581 31.73 14.26 13.23
C GLY A 581 31.71 12.74 13.41
N CYS A 582 31.77 11.98 12.31
CA CYS A 582 32.00 10.53 12.36
C CYS A 582 33.43 10.16 12.82
N PHE A 583 34.31 11.15 12.95
CA PHE A 583 35.60 11.03 13.61
C PHE A 583 35.44 11.54 15.04
N PHE A 584 35.76 10.71 16.02
CA PHE A 584 36.03 11.20 17.37
C PHE A 584 37.24 12.14 17.29
N GLU A 585 37.06 13.41 17.66
CA GLU A 585 38.21 14.26 17.93
C GLU A 585 38.90 13.72 19.19
N GLU A 586 40.18 13.36 19.08
CA GLU A 586 41.00 12.88 20.20
C GLU A 586 41.44 14.05 21.11
N TYR A 587 40.49 14.90 21.53
CA TYR A 587 40.71 15.86 22.62
C TYR A 587 40.78 15.11 23.94
N GLY A 588 41.99 14.67 24.27
CA GLY A 588 42.28 13.90 25.46
C GLY A 588 42.09 14.70 26.74
N ASP A 589 41.00 14.43 27.43
CA ASP A 589 41.05 14.22 28.88
C ASP A 589 40.22 12.97 29.23
N GLY A 590 40.81 12.03 29.98
CA GLY A 590 40.14 10.79 30.38
C GLY A 590 40.24 9.56 29.45
N VAL A 591 41.24 9.46 28.56
CA VAL A 591 41.58 8.15 27.96
C VAL A 591 42.05 7.22 29.08
N ARG A 592 41.19 6.28 29.50
CA ARG A 592 41.55 5.28 30.51
C ARG A 592 42.71 4.44 30.03
N ASP A 593 43.75 4.32 30.84
CA ASP A 593 44.91 3.52 30.53
C ASP A 593 44.55 2.02 30.60
N TRP A 594 44.26 1.45 29.44
CA TRP A 594 43.93 0.04 29.25
C TRP A 594 45.12 -0.90 29.47
N THR A 595 46.33 -0.40 29.74
CA THR A 595 47.45 -1.24 30.19
C THR A 595 47.29 -1.65 31.67
N GLN A 596 46.57 -0.87 32.48
CA GLN A 596 46.35 -1.14 33.90
C GLN A 596 45.44 -2.35 34.13
N GLU A 597 45.77 -3.17 35.13
CA GLU A 597 44.99 -4.39 35.42
C GLU A 597 43.55 -4.12 35.84
N GLU A 598 43.27 -3.02 36.51
CA GLU A 598 41.92 -2.67 36.98
C GLU A 598 40.99 -2.39 35.79
N ASN A 599 41.46 -1.59 34.83
CA ASN A 599 40.75 -1.34 33.57
C ASN A 599 40.58 -2.64 32.75
N LYS A 600 41.60 -3.52 32.72
CA LYS A 600 41.50 -4.85 32.09
C LYS A 600 40.49 -5.76 32.76
N ARG A 601 40.32 -5.69 34.10
CA ARG A 601 39.32 -6.48 34.85
C ARG A 601 37.89 -6.06 34.50
N LEU A 602 37.63 -4.76 34.31
CA LEU A 602 36.31 -4.24 33.90
C LEU A 602 35.85 -4.82 32.54
N ILE A 603 36.74 -4.86 31.54
CA ILE A 603 36.41 -5.33 30.18
C ILE A 603 36.56 -6.84 30.00
N ARG A 604 37.13 -7.58 30.96
CA ARG A 604 37.39 -9.02 30.84
C ARG A 604 36.13 -9.80 30.47
N ASN A 605 34.99 -9.45 31.05
CA ASN A 605 33.70 -10.10 30.82
C ASN A 605 33.06 -9.73 29.46
N CYS A 606 33.66 -8.84 28.67
CA CYS A 606 33.28 -8.56 27.28
C CYS A 606 34.07 -9.42 26.27
N PHE A 607 35.14 -10.10 26.71
CA PHE A 607 35.95 -11.01 25.89
C PHE A 607 35.72 -12.47 26.29
N VAL A 608 36.19 -13.41 25.45
CA VAL A 608 36.11 -14.86 25.66
C VAL A 608 37.08 -15.36 26.77
N THR A 609 37.40 -14.51 27.74
CA THR A 609 38.31 -14.78 28.86
C THR A 609 37.76 -14.29 30.21
N GLY A 610 36.49 -13.86 30.27
CA GLY A 610 35.82 -13.42 31.49
C GLY A 610 34.57 -14.21 31.85
N LYS A 611 33.96 -13.83 32.97
CA LYS A 611 32.74 -14.45 33.49
C LYS A 611 31.52 -13.75 32.91
N TRP A 612 30.92 -14.32 31.87
CA TRP A 612 29.75 -13.73 31.20
C TRP A 612 28.48 -13.83 32.05
N LYS A 613 28.42 -14.85 32.93
CA LYS A 613 27.45 -15.00 34.02
C LYS A 613 28.14 -15.65 35.23
N ALA A 614 27.49 -15.65 36.39
CA ALA A 614 28.00 -16.30 37.61
C ALA A 614 28.27 -17.82 37.47
N SER A 615 27.75 -18.46 36.41
CA SER A 615 27.88 -19.90 36.10
C SER A 615 28.65 -20.20 34.79
N GLU A 616 29.28 -19.19 34.19
CA GLU A 616 29.91 -19.24 32.86
C GLU A 616 31.28 -18.54 32.90
N ASP A 617 32.36 -19.30 33.06
CA ASP A 617 33.73 -18.79 33.18
C ASP A 617 34.55 -19.15 31.93
N ALA A 618 34.90 -18.16 31.10
CA ALA A 618 35.40 -18.43 29.75
C ALA A 618 36.85 -18.96 29.70
N GLU A 619 37.66 -18.73 30.74
CA GLU A 619 38.96 -19.40 30.89
C GLU A 619 38.84 -20.92 31.02
N GLU A 620 37.74 -21.43 31.59
CA GLU A 620 37.48 -22.86 31.70
C GLU A 620 37.00 -23.45 30.36
N LEU A 621 36.28 -22.64 29.57
CA LEU A 621 35.85 -23.02 28.21
C LEU A 621 37.04 -23.11 27.23
N LEU A 622 38.00 -22.19 27.26
CA LEU A 622 39.21 -22.28 26.42
C LEU A 622 40.06 -23.51 26.77
N LYS A 623 40.25 -23.81 28.06
CA LYS A 623 40.95 -25.02 28.53
C LYS A 623 40.23 -26.33 28.14
N LEU A 624 38.95 -26.27 27.80
CA LEU A 624 38.18 -27.41 27.29
C LEU A 624 38.29 -27.57 25.76
N ASP A 625 38.42 -26.47 25.02
CA ASP A 625 38.64 -26.53 23.57
C ASP A 625 40.10 -26.94 23.25
N ASP A 626 41.10 -26.44 24.00
CA ASP A 626 42.51 -26.91 23.97
C ASP A 626 42.67 -28.42 24.29
N MET A 627 41.71 -29.00 25.01
CA MET A 627 41.65 -30.44 25.33
C MET A 627 40.91 -31.27 24.28
N SER A 628 40.22 -30.63 23.31
CA SER A 628 39.38 -31.31 22.31
C SER A 628 40.07 -31.54 20.97
N ASP A 629 41.11 -30.78 20.64
CA ASP A 629 41.89 -30.94 19.39
C ASP A 629 42.95 -32.06 19.46
N GLY A 630 43.00 -32.82 20.57
CA GLY A 630 43.95 -33.91 20.79
C GLY A 630 43.51 -35.30 20.32
N ASP A 631 42.28 -35.47 19.81
CA ASP A 631 41.64 -36.79 19.65
C ASP A 631 41.88 -37.44 18.27
N SER A 632 43.13 -37.39 17.79
CA SER A 632 43.60 -38.15 16.63
C SER A 632 44.63 -39.22 17.05
N GLU A 633 44.41 -40.47 16.62
CA GLU A 633 45.19 -41.68 16.93
C GLU A 633 44.88 -42.43 18.25
N VAL A 634 43.61 -42.80 18.45
CA VAL A 634 43.24 -43.95 19.31
C VAL A 634 42.32 -44.94 18.56
N PHE A 635 42.91 -45.79 17.73
CA PHE A 635 42.27 -47.04 17.28
C PHE A 635 42.97 -48.21 17.97
N GLY A 636 42.40 -48.69 19.07
CA GLY A 636 42.91 -49.82 19.86
C GLY A 636 42.02 -51.05 19.74
N ASP A 637 42.64 -52.17 19.35
CA ASP A 637 42.26 -53.58 19.48
C ASP A 637 40.84 -53.91 19.98
N PHE A 638 40.01 -54.46 19.09
CA PHE A 638 38.70 -55.01 19.43
C PHE A 638 38.81 -56.51 19.71
N GLU A 639 38.71 -56.90 20.99
CA GLU A 639 38.75 -58.29 21.46
C GLU A 639 37.34 -58.90 21.43
N ASP A 640 37.07 -59.78 20.46
CA ASP A 640 35.70 -60.27 20.18
C ASP A 640 35.25 -61.36 21.16
N LEU A 641 34.33 -60.98 22.06
CA LEU A 641 34.04 -61.66 23.32
C LEU A 641 33.15 -62.92 23.19
N GLU A 642 32.83 -63.36 21.97
CA GLU A 642 32.20 -64.66 21.68
C GLU A 642 33.11 -65.64 20.89
N THR A 643 34.33 -65.25 20.48
CA THR A 643 35.23 -66.14 19.70
C THR A 643 36.69 -66.17 20.17
N GLY A 644 37.23 -65.11 20.77
CA GLY A 644 38.49 -65.16 21.54
C GLY A 644 39.81 -65.28 20.74
N GLU A 645 39.80 -65.15 19.41
CA GLU A 645 41.04 -65.08 18.61
C GLU A 645 41.53 -63.62 18.46
N LYS A 646 42.83 -63.37 18.73
CA LYS A 646 43.46 -62.05 18.53
C LYS A 646 44.20 -61.99 17.21
N HIS A 647 43.92 -60.96 16.42
CA HIS A 647 44.55 -60.71 15.12
C HIS A 647 45.54 -59.54 15.19
N GLU A 648 46.83 -59.83 15.36
CA GLU A 648 47.90 -58.82 15.29
C GLU A 648 48.19 -58.41 13.83
N GLY A 649 48.09 -57.10 13.54
CA GLY A 649 48.44 -56.53 12.23
C GLY A 649 49.91 -56.12 12.15
N LYS A 650 50.79 -56.95 11.57
CA LYS A 650 52.18 -56.57 11.33
C LYS A 650 52.32 -55.41 10.34
N ARG A 651 53.13 -54.41 10.72
CA ARG A 651 53.75 -53.43 9.80
C ARG A 651 55.03 -54.02 9.19
N GLU A 652 55.32 -53.65 7.95
CA GLU A 652 56.69 -53.62 7.40
C GLU A 652 56.94 -52.24 6.76
N GLU A 653 58.20 -51.82 6.75
CA GLU A 653 58.68 -50.45 6.45
C GLU A 653 59.18 -50.36 4.98
N LYS A 654 59.31 -49.20 4.34
CA LYS A 654 60.45 -48.23 4.35
C LYS A 654 60.21 -47.22 3.19
N GLU A 655 60.82 -46.04 3.03
CA GLU A 655 61.78 -45.24 3.83
C GLU A 655 61.76 -43.77 3.34
N GLU A 656 62.14 -42.83 4.21
CA GLU A 656 63.00 -41.62 3.99
C GLU A 656 62.60 -40.44 4.91
N GLY A 657 63.59 -39.73 5.47
CA GLY A 657 63.40 -38.51 6.27
C GLY A 657 63.77 -38.65 7.75
N ASP A 658 65.08 -38.71 8.06
CA ASP A 658 65.63 -38.94 9.41
C ASP A 658 65.84 -37.65 10.24
N ALA A 659 65.82 -37.79 11.58
CA ALA A 659 66.49 -36.98 12.61
C ALA A 659 66.15 -35.46 12.76
N LYS A 660 66.34 -34.76 13.90
CA LYS A 660 66.62 -34.99 15.36
C LYS A 660 66.57 -33.58 16.02
N GLU A 661 66.37 -33.31 17.31
CA GLU A 661 65.92 -33.99 18.54
C GLU A 661 65.46 -32.85 19.50
N GLU A 662 64.23 -32.83 20.00
CA GLU A 662 63.80 -33.28 21.35
C GLU A 662 63.97 -32.28 22.52
N GLU A 663 63.30 -32.63 23.65
CA GLU A 663 63.44 -32.12 25.02
C GLU A 663 62.95 -30.69 25.39
N ASN A 664 62.31 -30.45 26.55
CA ASN A 664 61.42 -31.33 27.34
C ASN A 664 60.56 -30.48 28.30
N SER A 665 59.25 -30.74 28.42
CA SER A 665 58.45 -30.20 29.55
C SER A 665 57.27 -31.12 29.95
N LYS A 666 57.61 -32.26 30.57
CA LYS A 666 56.63 -33.20 31.16
C LYS A 666 55.67 -32.50 32.14
N LYS A 667 54.37 -32.56 31.88
CA LYS A 667 53.30 -32.35 32.89
C LYS A 667 52.38 -33.58 32.94
N ARG A 668 51.76 -33.79 34.11
CA ARG A 668 51.16 -35.07 34.52
C ARG A 668 49.81 -35.31 33.84
N LYS A 669 49.54 -36.57 33.45
CA LYS A 669 48.17 -37.04 33.19
C LYS A 669 47.41 -37.15 34.53
N LEU A 670 46.16 -36.70 34.57
CA LEU A 670 45.22 -37.05 35.65
C LEU A 670 44.88 -38.54 35.58
N SER A 671 44.35 -39.08 36.69
CA SER A 671 44.04 -40.51 36.79
C SER A 671 42.55 -40.80 36.59
N ARG A 672 42.23 -42.04 36.16
CA ARG A 672 40.87 -42.60 35.98
C ARG A 672 40.02 -42.64 37.28
N ILE A 673 40.55 -42.14 38.39
CA ILE A 673 39.86 -41.99 39.68
C ILE A 673 39.12 -40.64 39.71
N GLU A 674 39.69 -39.57 39.13
CA GLU A 674 39.10 -38.24 39.17
C GLU A 674 37.84 -38.15 38.28
N GLU A 675 37.81 -38.88 37.16
CA GLU A 675 36.61 -39.04 36.33
C GLU A 675 35.45 -39.73 37.05
N LYS A 676 35.72 -40.57 38.06
CA LYS A 676 34.68 -41.24 38.86
C LYS A 676 34.07 -40.35 39.95
N ASN A 677 34.77 -39.27 40.31
CA ASN A 677 34.31 -38.34 41.35
C ASN A 677 33.49 -37.17 40.76
N MET A 678 33.51 -36.98 39.43
CA MET A 678 32.57 -36.09 38.75
C MET A 678 31.14 -36.61 38.89
N SER A 679 30.23 -35.80 39.41
CA SER A 679 28.85 -36.22 39.64
C SER A 679 28.11 -36.55 38.32
N ARG A 680 27.14 -37.47 38.39
CA ARG A 680 26.27 -37.81 37.24
C ARG A 680 25.53 -36.58 36.70
N THR A 681 25.22 -35.64 37.59
CA THR A 681 24.68 -34.30 37.30
C THR A 681 25.63 -33.43 36.50
N GLU A 682 26.93 -33.39 36.82
CA GLU A 682 27.92 -32.63 36.05
C GLU A 682 28.22 -33.27 34.68
N LEU A 683 28.20 -34.61 34.58
CA LEU A 683 28.29 -35.29 33.28
C LEU A 683 27.05 -35.04 32.40
N MET A 684 25.85 -34.96 32.99
CA MET A 684 24.66 -34.50 32.29
C MET A 684 24.77 -33.02 31.90
N ALA A 685 25.26 -32.15 32.79
CA ALA A 685 25.45 -30.72 32.50
C ALA A 685 26.50 -30.51 31.39
N LYS A 686 27.61 -31.26 31.38
CA LYS A 686 28.60 -31.24 30.30
C LYS A 686 27.99 -31.72 28.98
N LYS A 687 27.19 -32.80 28.97
CA LYS A 687 26.49 -33.25 27.74
C LYS A 687 25.40 -32.27 27.27
N MET A 688 24.66 -31.65 28.18
CA MET A 688 23.71 -30.57 27.88
C MET A 688 24.42 -29.34 27.31
N LYS A 689 25.56 -28.91 27.90
CA LYS A 689 26.37 -27.79 27.41
C LYS A 689 27.03 -28.09 26.06
N LEU A 690 27.54 -29.31 25.83
CA LEU A 690 28.10 -29.72 24.55
C LEU A 690 27.02 -29.76 23.46
N LYS A 691 25.83 -30.30 23.79
CA LYS A 691 24.66 -30.23 22.90
C LYS A 691 24.23 -28.79 22.65
N ALA A 692 24.22 -27.91 23.65
CA ALA A 692 23.89 -26.50 23.47
C ALA A 692 24.94 -25.73 22.64
N LYS A 693 26.25 -26.05 22.75
CA LYS A 693 27.28 -25.56 21.81
C LYS A 693 26.96 -26.02 20.39
N PHE A 694 26.73 -27.32 20.18
CA PHE A 694 26.44 -27.92 18.87
C PHE A 694 25.16 -27.34 18.25
N ASP A 695 24.07 -27.30 19.00
CA ASP A 695 22.80 -26.71 18.59
C ASP A 695 23.01 -25.21 18.25
N ALA A 696 23.77 -24.43 19.04
CA ALA A 696 24.03 -23.01 18.75
C ALA A 696 24.93 -22.76 17.51
N GLU A 697 25.83 -23.69 17.20
CA GLU A 697 26.72 -23.61 16.04
C GLU A 697 26.02 -24.05 14.73
N TYR A 698 25.16 -25.08 14.80
CA TYR A 698 24.49 -25.68 13.64
C TYR A 698 23.03 -25.21 13.41
N ASP A 699 22.20 -24.99 14.44
CA ASP A 699 20.85 -24.38 14.29
C ASP A 699 20.92 -22.85 14.05
N ASN A 700 22.06 -22.34 13.59
CA ASN A 700 22.26 -20.94 13.22
C ASN A 700 21.54 -20.66 11.88
N PRO A 701 20.34 -20.05 11.89
CA PRO A 701 19.30 -20.31 10.87
C PRO A 701 19.52 -19.61 9.52
N GLU A 702 20.64 -18.90 9.37
CA GLU A 702 21.00 -18.22 8.13
C GLU A 702 21.80 -19.10 7.14
N LYS A 703 22.45 -20.17 7.62
CA LYS A 703 23.37 -20.98 6.79
C LYS A 703 22.69 -22.10 6.01
N ASP A 704 21.80 -22.88 6.63
CA ASP A 704 21.24 -24.11 6.05
C ASP A 704 20.20 -23.86 4.93
N ASP A 705 19.56 -22.69 4.93
CA ASP A 705 18.46 -22.33 4.02
C ASP A 705 18.89 -22.06 2.56
N GLN A 706 20.18 -22.23 2.21
CA GLN A 706 20.65 -22.14 0.82
C GLN A 706 20.33 -23.39 -0.01
N HIS A 707 19.92 -24.50 0.62
CA HIS A 707 19.48 -25.70 -0.07
C HIS A 707 18.02 -25.54 -0.56
N ILE A 708 17.84 -25.09 -1.82
CA ILE A 708 16.52 -24.77 -2.42
C ILE A 708 15.66 -26.03 -2.63
N GLU A 709 15.03 -26.52 -1.58
CA GLU A 709 14.02 -27.59 -1.59
C GLU A 709 12.62 -27.07 -1.96
N GLY A 710 12.53 -26.41 -3.12
CA GLY A 710 11.28 -26.14 -3.83
C GLY A 710 10.52 -24.87 -3.45
N ASP A 711 9.92 -24.26 -4.47
CA ASP A 711 9.25 -22.94 -4.50
C ASP A 711 8.16 -22.72 -3.41
N HIS A 712 7.68 -23.77 -2.77
CA HIS A 712 6.68 -23.68 -1.71
C HIS A 712 7.30 -23.28 -0.36
N LYS A 713 8.48 -23.83 0.01
CA LYS A 713 9.18 -23.43 1.25
C LYS A 713 9.48 -21.93 1.25
N TYR A 714 9.93 -21.38 0.12
CA TYR A 714 10.30 -19.96 0.00
C TYR A 714 9.13 -18.99 0.26
N TYR A 715 7.94 -19.26 -0.27
CA TYR A 715 6.76 -18.42 0.01
C TYR A 715 6.30 -18.52 1.47
N GLU A 716 6.41 -19.72 2.06
CA GLU A 716 6.04 -19.94 3.46
C GLU A 716 7.07 -19.31 4.41
N LYS A 717 8.38 -19.33 4.08
CA LYS A 717 9.44 -18.57 4.77
C LYS A 717 9.20 -17.06 4.71
N LEU A 718 9.05 -16.45 3.53
CA LEU A 718 8.77 -15.01 3.40
C LEU A 718 7.52 -14.57 4.19
N LYS A 719 6.50 -15.43 4.29
CA LYS A 719 5.32 -15.19 5.09
C LYS A 719 5.58 -15.35 6.60
N ALA A 720 6.43 -16.29 7.01
CA ALA A 720 6.84 -16.46 8.40
C ALA A 720 7.73 -15.30 8.86
N ASP A 721 8.65 -14.82 8.03
CA ASP A 721 9.50 -13.67 8.32
C ASP A 721 8.66 -12.38 8.47
N ALA A 722 7.70 -12.15 7.57
CA ALA A 722 6.75 -11.04 7.65
C ALA A 722 5.79 -11.13 8.87
N LEU A 723 5.54 -12.34 9.38
CA LEU A 723 4.78 -12.56 10.62
C LEU A 723 5.67 -12.30 11.85
N ARG A 724 6.89 -12.83 11.88
CA ARG A 724 7.89 -12.63 12.94
C ARG A 724 8.13 -11.14 13.19
N GLN A 725 8.22 -10.34 12.14
CA GLN A 725 8.34 -8.87 12.28
C GLN A 725 7.10 -8.23 12.93
N SER A 726 5.89 -8.66 12.56
CA SER A 726 4.66 -8.12 13.16
C SER A 726 4.51 -8.54 14.63
N GLU A 727 4.91 -9.76 14.97
CA GLU A 727 4.96 -10.27 16.35
C GLU A 727 6.04 -9.59 17.20
N LEU A 728 7.22 -9.32 16.64
CA LEU A 728 8.29 -8.57 17.30
C LEU A 728 7.81 -7.15 17.63
N ASN A 729 7.33 -6.41 16.64
CA ASN A 729 6.81 -5.05 16.84
C ASN A 729 5.74 -5.01 17.96
N LYS A 730 4.85 -6.00 18.04
CA LYS A 730 3.81 -6.06 19.08
C LYS A 730 4.35 -6.34 20.48
N LYS A 731 5.46 -7.09 20.61
CA LYS A 731 6.13 -7.36 21.90
C LYS A 731 6.91 -6.16 22.43
N GLU A 732 7.56 -5.38 21.56
CA GLU A 732 8.24 -4.16 21.98
C GLU A 732 7.23 -3.13 22.52
N PHE A 733 6.09 -2.96 21.84
CA PHE A 733 5.06 -2.00 22.25
C PHE A 733 4.08 -2.50 23.34
N SER A 734 4.15 -3.76 23.79
CA SER A 734 3.27 -4.26 24.87
C SER A 734 3.69 -3.82 26.27
N ASN A 735 4.94 -3.40 26.43
CA ASN A 735 5.56 -3.10 27.73
C ASN A 735 5.67 -1.59 27.99
N LEU A 736 5.12 -0.76 27.09
CA LEU A 736 5.14 0.70 27.18
C LEU A 736 3.75 1.24 27.52
N ASP A 737 3.72 2.24 28.39
CA ASP A 737 2.51 2.97 28.79
C ASP A 737 1.87 3.69 27.59
N GLU A 738 0.54 3.88 27.61
CA GLU A 738 -0.21 4.28 26.41
C GLU A 738 0.20 5.67 25.88
N ASP A 739 0.49 6.65 26.74
CA ASP A 739 0.98 7.97 26.30
C ASP A 739 2.39 7.90 25.67
N ILE A 740 3.30 7.13 26.27
CA ILE A 740 4.66 6.93 25.73
C ILE A 740 4.55 6.23 24.37
N ARG A 741 3.68 5.23 24.28
CA ARG A 741 3.42 4.46 23.06
C ARG A 741 2.78 5.32 21.97
N LEU A 742 1.80 6.17 22.28
CA LEU A 742 1.17 7.09 21.32
C LEU A 742 2.18 8.07 20.71
N ASN A 743 3.13 8.57 21.50
CA ASN A 743 4.19 9.45 21.00
C ASN A 743 5.17 8.72 20.04
N ILE A 744 5.51 7.46 20.32
CA ILE A 744 6.46 6.67 19.49
C ILE A 744 5.77 6.06 18.26
N GLU A 745 4.75 5.23 18.48
CA GLU A 745 4.00 4.49 17.44
C GLU A 745 3.16 5.45 16.58
N GLY A 746 2.64 6.52 17.18
CA GLY A 746 1.54 7.32 16.64
C GLY A 746 0.17 6.75 17.07
N TYR A 747 -0.90 7.43 16.66
CA TYR A 747 -2.27 7.05 16.97
C TYR A 747 -2.61 5.80 16.16
N ARG A 748 -2.58 4.63 16.84
CA ARG A 748 -2.81 3.32 16.21
C ARG A 748 -4.17 3.28 15.50
N ALA A 749 -4.22 2.57 14.37
CA ALA A 749 -5.49 2.29 13.72
C ALA A 749 -6.46 1.61 14.70
N GLY A 750 -7.75 1.87 14.58
CA GLY A 750 -8.76 1.38 15.52
C GLY A 750 -9.21 2.41 16.56
N LEU A 751 -8.32 3.31 17.00
CA LEU A 751 -8.67 4.41 17.91
C LEU A 751 -9.65 5.40 17.26
N TYR A 752 -10.53 5.94 18.09
CA TYR A 752 -11.34 7.11 17.77
C TYR A 752 -10.55 8.37 18.15
N VAL A 753 -10.45 9.36 17.25
CA VAL A 753 -9.65 10.57 17.47
C VAL A 753 -10.43 11.84 17.19
N ARG A 754 -10.08 12.90 17.92
CA ARG A 754 -10.47 14.30 17.73
C ARG A 754 -9.29 15.04 17.09
N MET A 755 -9.49 15.61 15.90
CA MET A 755 -8.49 16.42 15.19
C MET A 755 -8.95 17.88 15.12
N ASN A 756 -8.15 18.81 15.63
CA ASN A 756 -8.36 20.24 15.48
C ASN A 756 -7.60 20.79 14.27
N PHE A 757 -8.26 21.61 13.45
CA PHE A 757 -7.70 22.28 12.28
C PHE A 757 -8.00 23.77 12.35
N ARG A 758 -6.96 24.60 12.54
CA ARG A 758 -7.09 26.06 12.45
C ARG A 758 -7.08 26.56 11.01
N ASN A 759 -7.55 27.78 10.80
CA ASN A 759 -7.55 28.50 9.52
C ASN A 759 -8.30 27.74 8.39
N VAL A 760 -9.47 27.16 8.69
CA VAL A 760 -10.35 26.52 7.70
C VAL A 760 -11.27 27.57 7.06
N PRO A 761 -11.33 27.71 5.72
CA PRO A 761 -12.18 28.70 5.06
C PRO A 761 -13.66 28.59 5.44
N CYS A 762 -14.31 29.74 5.69
CA CYS A 762 -15.68 29.80 6.20
C CYS A 762 -16.70 29.08 5.30
N GLU A 763 -16.49 29.03 3.98
CA GLU A 763 -17.39 28.36 3.04
C GLU A 763 -17.47 26.84 3.27
N PHE A 764 -16.46 26.23 3.91
CA PHE A 764 -16.50 24.81 4.31
C PHE A 764 -17.59 24.55 5.36
N VAL A 765 -17.70 25.44 6.35
CA VAL A 765 -18.65 25.34 7.46
C VAL A 765 -20.04 25.83 7.03
N GLU A 766 -20.12 26.97 6.32
CA GLU A 766 -21.37 27.50 5.79
C GLU A 766 -22.05 26.52 4.84
N HIS A 767 -21.31 25.92 3.90
CA HIS A 767 -21.86 25.01 2.90
C HIS A 767 -21.69 23.54 3.30
N PHE A 768 -21.53 23.21 4.58
CA PHE A 768 -21.42 21.82 5.02
C PHE A 768 -22.65 20.98 4.61
N ASP A 769 -22.42 19.71 4.26
CA ASP A 769 -23.48 18.77 3.84
C ASP A 769 -23.07 17.34 4.25
N PRO A 770 -23.74 16.71 5.24
CA PRO A 770 -23.47 15.33 5.68
C PRO A 770 -23.47 14.26 4.58
N ASN A 771 -24.08 14.51 3.43
CA ASN A 771 -24.12 13.55 2.32
C ASN A 771 -22.78 13.46 1.55
N PHE A 772 -21.84 14.38 1.78
CA PHE A 772 -20.51 14.34 1.18
C PHE A 772 -19.48 13.79 2.17
N PRO A 773 -18.79 12.67 1.84
CA PRO A 773 -17.86 12.03 2.76
C PRO A 773 -16.60 12.88 2.98
N ILE A 774 -16.32 13.25 4.23
CA ILE A 774 -15.05 13.90 4.60
C ILE A 774 -13.96 12.81 4.67
N LEU A 775 -13.18 12.64 3.60
CA LEU A 775 -12.02 11.76 3.59
C LEU A 775 -10.76 12.55 3.96
N ILE A 776 -10.08 12.10 5.01
CA ILE A 776 -8.92 12.74 5.62
C ILE A 776 -7.72 11.80 5.41
N GLY A 777 -6.76 12.18 4.57
CA GLY A 777 -5.63 11.32 4.19
C GLY A 777 -4.29 11.86 4.67
N GLY A 778 -3.56 11.06 5.46
CA GLY A 778 -2.21 11.39 5.87
C GLY A 778 -1.26 11.39 4.68
N LEU A 779 -0.51 12.48 4.53
CA LEU A 779 0.54 12.63 3.53
C LEU A 779 1.85 12.08 4.09
N ASN A 780 2.69 11.54 3.20
CA ASN A 780 4.09 11.26 3.53
C ASN A 780 4.94 12.49 3.17
N MET A 781 6.07 12.72 3.86
CA MET A 781 6.97 13.87 3.64
C MET A 781 7.40 14.07 2.16
N ALA A 782 7.50 12.98 1.40
CA ALA A 782 7.79 13.03 -0.04
C ALA A 782 6.65 13.60 -0.90
N GLU A 783 5.40 13.56 -0.41
CA GLU A 783 4.18 13.95 -1.12
C GLU A 783 3.72 15.38 -0.83
N GLU A 784 4.31 16.02 0.17
CA GLU A 784 4.19 17.47 0.41
C GLU A 784 4.89 18.27 -0.70
N ASN A 785 5.90 17.66 -1.32
CA ASN A 785 6.70 18.24 -2.40
C ASN A 785 5.99 18.20 -3.76
N VAL A 786 6.11 19.27 -4.54
CA VAL A 786 5.58 19.42 -5.90
C VAL A 786 6.71 19.29 -6.92
N GLY A 787 6.48 18.57 -8.03
CA GLY A 787 7.47 18.30 -9.06
C GLY A 787 6.87 17.94 -10.42
N PHE A 788 7.71 17.45 -11.34
CA PHE A 788 7.26 16.86 -12.60
C PHE A 788 7.04 15.36 -12.44
N VAL A 789 5.79 14.92 -12.52
CA VAL A 789 5.44 13.50 -12.39
C VAL A 789 5.31 12.89 -13.79
N SER A 790 6.03 11.79 -14.04
CA SER A 790 6.05 11.02 -15.28
C SER A 790 5.21 9.75 -15.12
N CYS A 791 4.02 9.73 -15.73
CA CYS A 791 3.08 8.61 -15.63
C CYS A 791 3.02 7.78 -16.92
N LYS A 792 2.87 6.47 -16.81
CA LYS A 792 2.58 5.55 -17.93
C LYS A 792 1.05 5.44 -18.06
N VAL A 793 0.48 6.17 -19.02
CA VAL A 793 -0.97 6.41 -19.16
C VAL A 793 -1.51 5.90 -20.49
N LYS A 794 -2.74 5.38 -20.47
CA LYS A 794 -3.49 4.89 -21.64
C LYS A 794 -4.89 5.51 -21.67
N LYS A 795 -5.31 5.99 -22.85
CA LYS A 795 -6.70 6.41 -23.09
C LYS A 795 -7.66 5.26 -22.74
N HIS A 796 -8.72 5.55 -21.99
CA HIS A 796 -9.69 4.55 -21.56
C HIS A 796 -10.47 3.92 -22.73
N ARG A 797 -10.86 2.64 -22.61
CA ARG A 797 -11.52 1.85 -23.67
C ARG A 797 -12.87 2.42 -24.13
N TRP A 798 -13.64 3.00 -23.23
CA TRP A 798 -15.00 3.51 -23.50
C TRP A 798 -15.05 5.03 -23.75
N TYR A 799 -13.95 5.74 -23.51
CA TYR A 799 -13.89 7.18 -23.75
C TYR A 799 -13.81 7.48 -25.25
N LYS A 800 -14.74 8.29 -25.78
CA LYS A 800 -14.87 8.52 -27.24
C LYS A 800 -13.78 9.45 -27.80
N LYS A 801 -13.62 10.66 -27.23
CA LYS A 801 -12.63 11.67 -27.68
C LYS A 801 -11.19 11.14 -27.56
N ILE A 802 -10.23 11.77 -28.22
CA ILE A 802 -8.78 11.51 -28.05
C ILE A 802 -8.19 12.67 -27.25
N LEU A 803 -7.31 12.39 -26.29
CA LEU A 803 -6.71 13.42 -25.45
C LEU A 803 -5.57 14.14 -26.19
N LYS A 804 -5.50 15.46 -26.03
CA LYS A 804 -4.57 16.36 -26.69
C LYS A 804 -3.56 16.88 -25.67
N ALA A 805 -2.28 16.92 -26.04
CA ALA A 805 -1.25 17.51 -25.19
C ALA A 805 -1.49 19.03 -25.06
N GLY A 806 -1.39 19.55 -23.84
CA GLY A 806 -1.69 20.96 -23.55
C GLY A 806 -3.18 21.31 -23.44
N ASP A 807 -4.09 20.32 -23.41
CA ASP A 807 -5.45 20.53 -22.88
C ASP A 807 -5.45 20.14 -21.39
N PRO A 808 -6.15 20.89 -20.51
CA PRO A 808 -6.19 20.58 -19.08
C PRO A 808 -6.95 19.28 -18.80
N LEU A 809 -6.48 18.52 -17.80
CA LEU A 809 -7.12 17.32 -17.28
C LEU A 809 -7.15 17.34 -15.76
N ILE A 810 -8.22 16.78 -15.20
CA ILE A 810 -8.40 16.57 -13.76
C ILE A 810 -7.84 15.18 -13.43
N ILE A 811 -6.88 15.12 -12.51
CA ILE A 811 -6.19 13.91 -12.09
C ILE A 811 -6.57 13.60 -10.64
N SER A 812 -6.90 12.34 -10.38
CA SER A 812 -6.90 11.75 -9.04
C SER A 812 -5.66 10.89 -8.89
N LEU A 813 -4.80 11.24 -7.93
CA LEU A 813 -3.47 10.68 -7.71
C LEU A 813 -3.17 10.74 -6.21
N GLY A 814 -2.98 9.58 -5.60
CA GLY A 814 -3.01 9.44 -4.13
C GLY A 814 -4.33 9.95 -3.55
N TRP A 815 -4.25 10.67 -2.42
CA TRP A 815 -5.42 11.34 -1.84
C TRP A 815 -5.94 12.48 -2.73
N ARG A 816 -5.05 13.27 -3.31
CA ARG A 816 -5.39 14.56 -3.95
C ARG A 816 -6.18 14.41 -5.25
N ARG A 817 -7.03 15.41 -5.51
CA ARG A 817 -7.67 15.69 -6.79
C ARG A 817 -7.24 17.08 -7.27
N PHE A 818 -6.71 17.18 -8.49
CA PHE A 818 -6.24 18.46 -9.03
C PHE A 818 -6.33 18.51 -10.55
N GLN A 819 -6.52 19.71 -11.10
CA GLN A 819 -6.37 19.98 -12.52
C GLN A 819 -4.93 20.38 -12.84
N THR A 820 -4.41 19.84 -13.95
CA THR A 820 -3.07 20.16 -14.48
C THR A 820 -3.09 20.15 -16.01
N ILE A 821 -2.02 20.58 -16.67
CA ILE A 821 -1.86 20.61 -18.13
C ILE A 821 -0.80 19.57 -18.56
N PRO A 822 -1.20 18.31 -18.84
CA PRO A 822 -0.25 17.27 -19.20
C PRO A 822 0.27 17.40 -20.64
N ILE A 823 1.54 17.01 -20.81
CA ILE A 823 2.18 16.76 -22.10
C ILE A 823 2.32 15.24 -22.30
N PHE A 824 1.92 14.76 -23.47
CA PHE A 824 2.10 13.36 -23.87
C PHE A 824 3.41 13.15 -24.63
N ALA A 825 4.09 12.05 -24.36
CA ALA A 825 5.30 11.63 -25.04
C ALA A 825 5.30 10.13 -25.37
N LYS A 826 6.04 9.75 -26.41
CA LYS A 826 6.47 8.36 -26.65
C LYS A 826 7.97 8.27 -26.36
N VAL A 827 8.37 7.31 -25.54
CA VAL A 827 9.75 6.85 -25.43
C VAL A 827 10.13 6.19 -26.77
N GLU A 828 11.11 6.74 -27.47
CA GLU A 828 11.70 6.10 -28.67
C GLU A 828 12.81 5.11 -28.27
N ASP A 829 13.30 4.32 -29.22
CA ASP A 829 14.28 3.26 -28.95
C ASP A 829 15.63 3.83 -28.41
N ASP A 830 15.90 5.11 -28.70
CA ASP A 830 16.93 5.98 -28.11
C ASP A 830 16.70 6.34 -26.60
N LEU A 831 15.68 5.77 -25.94
CA LEU A 831 15.12 6.16 -24.63
C LEU A 831 14.57 7.61 -24.52
N LYS A 832 14.69 8.43 -25.56
CA LYS A 832 14.26 9.84 -25.58
C LYS A 832 12.73 9.98 -25.58
N HIS A 833 12.21 10.87 -24.74
CA HIS A 833 10.78 11.20 -24.67
C HIS A 833 10.39 12.13 -25.81
N ARG A 834 9.92 11.58 -26.95
CA ARG A 834 9.41 12.40 -28.06
C ARG A 834 7.99 12.88 -27.80
N TYR A 835 7.79 14.19 -27.84
CA TYR A 835 6.47 14.86 -27.79
C TYR A 835 5.44 14.24 -28.76
N LEU A 836 4.22 14.05 -28.27
CA LEU A 836 3.02 13.67 -29.03
C LEU A 836 1.98 14.81 -28.97
N LYS A 837 1.35 15.11 -30.11
CA LYS A 837 0.21 16.06 -30.14
C LYS A 837 -1.04 15.50 -29.45
N TYR A 838 -1.21 14.17 -29.50
CA TYR A 838 -2.38 13.44 -29.00
C TYR A 838 -1.96 12.09 -28.43
N THR A 839 -2.74 11.55 -27.48
CA THR A 839 -2.59 10.15 -27.02
C THR A 839 -2.84 9.15 -28.16
N PRO A 840 -2.06 8.08 -28.30
CA PRO A 840 -2.36 7.02 -29.25
C PRO A 840 -3.62 6.23 -28.83
N ASN A 841 -4.40 5.77 -29.80
CA ASN A 841 -5.54 4.88 -29.49
C ASN A 841 -5.03 3.51 -29.01
N HIS A 842 -5.60 3.01 -27.91
CA HIS A 842 -5.37 1.69 -27.29
C HIS A 842 -3.95 1.35 -26.81
N VAL A 843 -2.95 2.21 -27.04
CA VAL A 843 -1.55 2.04 -26.62
C VAL A 843 -1.24 2.97 -25.43
N THR A 844 -0.26 2.60 -24.60
CA THR A 844 0.27 3.46 -23.54
C THR A 844 1.17 4.58 -24.10
N CYS A 845 1.25 5.68 -23.38
CA CYS A 845 2.18 6.79 -23.59
C CYS A 845 2.73 7.29 -22.25
N SER A 846 3.87 7.97 -22.27
CA SER A 846 4.32 8.78 -21.14
C SER A 846 3.45 10.04 -21.10
N MET A 847 3.02 10.41 -19.90
CA MET A 847 2.26 11.63 -19.62
C MET A 847 3.00 12.36 -18.51
N THR A 848 3.48 13.57 -18.79
CA THR A 848 4.24 14.38 -17.82
C THR A 848 3.49 15.66 -17.53
N PHE A 849 3.36 16.01 -16.26
CA PHE A 849 2.68 17.20 -15.76
C PHE A 849 3.36 17.73 -14.50
N TRP A 850 3.01 18.94 -14.08
CA TRP A 850 3.42 19.52 -12.81
C TRP A 850 2.38 19.25 -11.72
N GLY A 851 2.79 18.71 -10.58
CA GLY A 851 1.89 18.31 -9.50
C GLY A 851 2.60 17.64 -8.32
N PRO A 852 1.86 17.22 -7.28
CA PRO A 852 2.41 16.57 -6.10
C PRO A 852 3.17 15.29 -6.47
N ILE A 853 4.36 15.14 -5.91
CA ILE A 853 5.14 13.90 -6.00
C ILE A 853 4.38 12.80 -5.28
N THR A 854 4.41 11.59 -5.83
CA THR A 854 3.82 10.38 -5.20
C THR A 854 4.71 9.16 -5.47
N PRO A 855 4.61 8.09 -4.65
CA PRO A 855 5.35 6.85 -4.85
C PRO A 855 5.13 6.23 -6.23
N GLN A 856 6.18 5.59 -6.75
CA GLN A 856 6.14 4.89 -8.05
C GLN A 856 5.09 3.76 -8.04
N ASN A 857 4.53 3.45 -9.20
CA ASN A 857 3.42 2.51 -9.40
C ASN A 857 2.07 2.89 -8.74
N THR A 858 1.95 4.08 -8.13
CA THR A 858 0.66 4.62 -7.67
C THR A 858 -0.31 4.77 -8.86
N GLY A 859 -1.56 4.36 -8.68
CA GLY A 859 -2.60 4.42 -9.73
C GLY A 859 -3.04 5.84 -10.05
N VAL A 860 -3.20 6.14 -11.35
CA VAL A 860 -3.53 7.47 -11.87
C VAL A 860 -4.81 7.42 -12.69
N LEU A 861 -5.80 8.20 -12.27
CA LEU A 861 -7.09 8.36 -12.96
C LEU A 861 -7.15 9.77 -13.56
N ALA A 862 -7.49 9.89 -14.85
CA ALA A 862 -7.65 11.19 -15.52
C ALA A 862 -9.05 11.37 -16.11
N ILE A 863 -9.67 12.52 -15.81
CA ILE A 863 -11.02 12.94 -16.17
C ILE A 863 -10.94 14.28 -16.93
N GLN A 864 -11.83 14.50 -17.90
CA GLN A 864 -11.87 15.78 -18.65
C GLN A 864 -12.82 16.81 -18.02
N SER A 865 -13.93 16.37 -17.43
CA SER A 865 -14.90 17.23 -16.73
C SER A 865 -15.56 16.44 -15.60
N ILE A 866 -15.72 17.07 -14.44
CA ILE A 866 -16.53 16.58 -13.32
C ILE A 866 -18.02 16.80 -13.64
N ALA A 867 -18.35 18.04 -14.00
CA ALA A 867 -19.72 18.53 -14.13
C ALA A 867 -20.55 17.70 -15.11
N TYR A 868 -21.75 17.29 -14.65
CA TYR A 868 -22.77 16.63 -15.45
C TYR A 868 -23.51 17.66 -16.32
N ASP A 869 -22.99 17.93 -17.53
CA ASP A 869 -23.76 18.56 -18.60
C ASP A 869 -24.55 17.46 -19.34
N PRO A 870 -25.91 17.48 -19.34
CA PRO A 870 -26.70 16.49 -20.07
C PRO A 870 -26.39 16.41 -21.57
N GLN A 871 -25.88 17.48 -22.20
CA GLN A 871 -25.53 17.49 -23.62
C GLN A 871 -24.17 16.82 -23.90
N GLU A 872 -23.08 17.25 -23.25
CA GLU A 872 -21.79 16.55 -23.36
C GLU A 872 -21.87 15.12 -22.80
N THR A 873 -22.67 14.82 -21.78
CA THR A 873 -22.87 13.45 -21.26
C THR A 873 -23.59 12.56 -22.28
N LYS A 874 -24.69 12.99 -22.91
CA LYS A 874 -25.32 12.23 -24.02
C LYS A 874 -24.34 11.98 -25.18
N ARG A 875 -23.45 12.94 -25.46
CA ARG A 875 -22.42 12.83 -26.52
C ARG A 875 -21.28 11.88 -26.14
N LEU A 876 -20.70 12.02 -24.95
CA LEU A 876 -19.52 11.28 -24.47
C LEU A 876 -19.88 9.89 -23.95
N GLY A 877 -20.92 9.78 -23.14
CA GLY A 877 -21.38 8.57 -22.45
C GLY A 877 -20.53 8.12 -21.26
N PHE A 878 -19.28 8.58 -21.13
CA PHE A 878 -18.34 8.11 -20.09
C PHE A 878 -17.31 9.22 -19.77
N ARG A 879 -17.16 9.57 -18.48
CA ARG A 879 -16.37 10.69 -17.95
C ARG A 879 -14.88 10.38 -17.78
N VAL A 880 -14.54 9.16 -17.34
CA VAL A 880 -13.15 8.73 -17.12
C VAL A 880 -12.43 8.60 -18.48
N ALA A 881 -11.43 9.45 -18.69
CA ALA A 881 -10.82 9.67 -20.00
C ALA A 881 -9.55 8.83 -20.23
N ALA A 882 -8.73 8.66 -19.20
CA ALA A 882 -7.52 7.82 -19.24
C ALA A 882 -7.21 7.22 -17.86
N THR A 883 -6.45 6.12 -17.89
CA THR A 883 -5.97 5.41 -16.69
C THR A 883 -4.49 5.07 -16.85
N GLY A 884 -3.75 4.96 -15.74
CA GLY A 884 -2.33 4.66 -15.77
C GLY A 884 -1.72 4.46 -14.39
N ALA A 885 -0.39 4.49 -14.32
CA ALA A 885 0.38 4.45 -13.08
C ALA A 885 1.56 5.44 -13.13
N VAL A 886 2.00 5.92 -11.97
CA VAL A 886 3.23 6.73 -11.81
C VAL A 886 4.45 5.88 -12.17
N SER A 887 5.40 6.46 -12.91
CA SER A 887 6.63 5.81 -13.35
C SER A 887 7.85 6.41 -12.66
N GLU A 888 8.08 7.71 -12.87
CA GLU A 888 9.14 8.50 -12.25
C GLU A 888 8.56 9.83 -11.73
N SER A 889 9.24 10.45 -10.77
CA SER A 889 8.88 11.75 -10.19
C SER A 889 10.16 12.57 -10.02
N ASP A 890 10.29 13.67 -10.76
CA ASP A 890 11.55 14.41 -10.94
C ASP A 890 11.39 15.93 -10.72
N LYS A 891 12.48 16.61 -10.38
CA LYS A 891 12.55 18.09 -10.39
C LYS A 891 12.68 18.69 -11.82
N SER A 892 12.90 17.89 -12.86
CA SER A 892 12.91 18.39 -14.26
C SER A 892 12.52 17.34 -15.30
N ALA A 893 11.85 17.75 -16.38
CA ALA A 893 11.46 16.87 -17.49
C ALA A 893 12.18 17.23 -18.81
N GLN A 894 12.61 16.22 -19.57
CA GLN A 894 13.29 16.38 -20.87
C GLN A 894 12.45 15.84 -22.05
N ILE A 895 11.41 16.59 -22.44
CA ILE A 895 10.55 16.22 -23.57
C ILE A 895 11.04 16.89 -24.85
N MET A 896 11.33 16.10 -25.89
CA MET A 896 11.86 16.61 -27.17
C MET A 896 10.81 16.56 -28.28
N LYS A 897 10.50 17.70 -28.87
CA LYS A 897 9.62 17.83 -30.04
C LYS A 897 10.45 17.83 -31.32
N LYS A 898 10.08 16.96 -32.25
CA LYS A 898 10.76 16.83 -33.55
C LYS A 898 10.38 18.02 -34.44
N LEU A 899 11.36 18.84 -34.79
CA LEU A 899 11.24 19.89 -35.78
C LEU A 899 11.80 19.37 -37.12
N LYS A 900 11.30 19.91 -38.23
CA LYS A 900 11.94 19.74 -39.55
C LYS A 900 12.16 21.14 -40.12
N LEU A 901 13.40 21.47 -40.43
CA LEU A 901 13.69 22.58 -41.33
C LEU A 901 13.59 22.05 -42.75
N ILE A 902 12.91 22.77 -43.64
CA ILE A 902 12.52 22.29 -44.98
C ILE A 902 13.08 23.28 -46.00
N GLY A 903 13.68 22.78 -47.08
CA GLY A 903 14.20 23.61 -48.17
C GLY A 903 14.08 22.91 -49.52
N THR A 904 14.16 23.69 -50.58
CA THR A 904 14.04 23.22 -51.97
C THR A 904 15.37 23.38 -52.73
N PRO A 905 15.75 22.41 -53.58
CA PRO A 905 16.95 22.49 -54.38
C PRO A 905 16.70 23.34 -55.63
N TYR A 906 17.47 24.43 -55.80
CA TYR A 906 17.34 25.29 -56.98
C TYR A 906 18.36 24.95 -58.08
N LYS A 907 19.51 24.35 -57.72
CA LYS A 907 20.56 23.96 -58.68
C LYS A 907 21.20 22.63 -58.30
N ILE A 908 21.21 21.67 -59.22
CA ILE A 908 21.58 20.27 -58.95
C ILE A 908 22.66 19.81 -59.92
N TYR A 909 23.70 19.17 -59.37
CA TYR A 909 24.79 18.48 -60.08
C TYR A 909 24.72 16.98 -59.76
N GLN A 910 25.77 16.18 -60.01
CA GLN A 910 25.71 14.72 -59.79
C GLN A 910 25.52 14.32 -58.31
N LYS A 911 26.39 14.80 -57.41
CA LYS A 911 26.28 14.62 -55.94
C LYS A 911 26.23 15.95 -55.17
N THR A 912 26.36 17.02 -55.94
CA THR A 912 26.14 18.44 -55.66
C THR A 912 24.70 18.95 -55.60
N ALA A 913 24.24 19.66 -54.58
CA ALA A 913 23.08 20.54 -54.79
C ALA A 913 23.18 21.83 -53.98
N PHE A 914 22.59 22.90 -54.51
CA PHE A 914 22.37 24.16 -53.81
C PHE A 914 20.90 24.26 -53.43
N ILE A 915 20.64 24.55 -52.15
CA ILE A 915 19.33 24.51 -51.51
C ILE A 915 19.03 25.89 -50.93
N GLN A 916 17.77 26.32 -51.06
CA GLN A 916 17.26 27.60 -50.56
C GLN A 916 16.03 27.37 -49.66
N GLY A 917 15.63 28.41 -48.90
CA GLY A 917 14.39 28.43 -48.12
C GLY A 917 14.36 27.57 -46.84
N MET A 918 15.48 26.95 -46.45
CA MET A 918 15.59 26.22 -45.16
C MET A 918 16.06 27.10 -44.00
N PHE A 919 16.75 28.19 -44.33
CA PHE A 919 17.34 29.18 -43.45
C PHE A 919 17.15 30.56 -44.11
N ASN A 920 17.24 31.62 -43.32
CA ASN A 920 17.14 33.00 -43.76
C ASN A 920 18.52 33.69 -43.80
N SER A 921 19.48 33.23 -42.98
CA SER A 921 20.81 33.87 -42.86
C SER A 921 21.96 32.88 -43.07
N THR A 922 23.08 33.38 -43.60
CA THR A 922 24.38 32.69 -43.66
C THR A 922 24.89 32.24 -42.28
N LEU A 923 24.57 32.98 -41.21
CA LEU A 923 24.92 32.62 -39.82
C LEU A 923 24.17 31.36 -39.35
N GLU A 924 22.90 31.20 -39.74
CA GLU A 924 22.14 29.98 -39.45
C GLU A 924 22.71 28.78 -40.20
N VAL A 925 23.07 28.96 -41.47
CA VAL A 925 23.72 27.91 -42.26
C VAL A 925 25.05 27.49 -41.62
N ALA A 926 25.87 28.42 -41.16
CA ALA A 926 27.14 28.13 -40.47
C ALA A 926 26.90 27.32 -39.19
N LYS A 927 25.89 27.69 -38.39
CA LYS A 927 25.46 26.94 -37.18
C LYS A 927 24.97 25.52 -37.49
N PHE A 928 24.53 25.24 -38.71
CA PHE A 928 24.14 23.92 -39.19
C PHE A 928 25.13 23.31 -40.21
N GLU A 929 26.36 23.81 -40.32
CA GLU A 929 27.37 23.21 -41.19
C GLU A 929 27.70 21.78 -40.71
N GLY A 930 27.92 20.87 -41.67
CA GLY A 930 28.10 19.45 -41.36
C GLY A 930 26.82 18.70 -40.93
N ALA A 931 25.67 19.37 -40.78
CA ALA A 931 24.42 18.71 -40.37
C ALA A 931 23.92 17.68 -41.40
N LYS A 932 23.31 16.60 -40.89
CA LYS A 932 22.80 15.46 -41.68
C LYS A 932 21.38 15.75 -42.18
N ILE A 933 21.25 15.91 -43.50
CA ILE A 933 19.98 16.17 -44.20
C ILE A 933 19.51 14.94 -44.99
N LYS A 934 18.24 14.91 -45.40
CA LYS A 934 17.67 13.82 -46.20
C LYS A 934 16.54 14.35 -47.09
N THR A 935 16.40 13.80 -48.31
CA THR A 935 15.25 14.10 -49.17
C THR A 935 14.02 13.27 -48.82
N VAL A 936 12.84 13.68 -49.29
CA VAL A 936 11.62 12.84 -49.23
C VAL A 936 11.81 11.53 -49.98
N SER A 937 12.48 11.53 -51.14
CA SER A 937 12.82 10.31 -51.90
C SER A 937 13.81 9.38 -51.18
N GLY A 938 14.45 9.84 -50.11
CA GLY A 938 15.22 9.01 -49.18
C GLY A 938 16.73 9.15 -49.26
N ILE A 939 17.27 9.93 -50.19
CA ILE A 939 18.71 10.14 -50.36
C ILE A 939 19.26 10.92 -49.14
N ARG A 940 20.34 10.45 -48.51
CA ARG A 940 20.99 11.17 -47.40
C ARG A 940 21.98 12.20 -47.95
N GLY A 941 22.26 13.23 -47.17
CA GLY A 941 23.25 14.24 -47.50
C GLY A 941 23.78 14.99 -46.28
N GLN A 942 24.66 15.95 -46.54
CA GLN A 942 25.30 16.80 -45.55
C GLN A 942 25.37 18.26 -46.03
N ILE A 943 25.09 19.22 -45.15
CA ILE A 943 25.37 20.64 -45.37
C ILE A 943 26.90 20.86 -45.42
N LYS A 944 27.40 21.62 -46.40
CA LYS A 944 28.86 21.79 -46.63
C LYS A 944 29.41 23.21 -46.59
N LYS A 945 28.63 24.24 -46.96
CA LYS A 945 28.95 25.66 -46.76
C LYS A 945 27.75 26.55 -47.09
N ALA A 946 27.65 27.71 -46.46
CA ALA A 946 26.82 28.83 -46.94
C ALA A 946 27.27 29.33 -48.33
N VAL A 947 26.31 29.82 -49.11
CA VAL A 947 26.51 30.32 -50.49
C VAL A 947 25.51 31.45 -50.74
N PRO A 948 25.89 32.59 -51.35
CA PRO A 948 24.92 33.61 -51.76
C PRO A 948 23.88 33.07 -52.76
N PRO A 949 22.60 33.48 -52.70
CA PRO A 949 22.00 34.48 -51.81
C PRO A 949 21.77 33.96 -50.38
N ASP A 950 21.53 34.87 -49.43
CA ASP A 950 21.41 34.54 -48.00
C ASP A 950 20.43 33.40 -47.67
N GLY A 951 20.75 32.65 -46.63
CA GLY A 951 20.04 31.42 -46.25
C GLY A 951 20.29 30.21 -47.16
N SER A 952 20.92 30.41 -48.34
CA SER A 952 21.23 29.32 -49.26
C SER A 952 22.53 28.59 -48.90
N PHE A 953 22.60 27.31 -49.25
CA PHE A 953 23.75 26.47 -48.92
C PHE A 953 24.05 25.40 -49.96
N ARG A 954 25.33 25.05 -50.07
CA ARG A 954 25.80 23.88 -50.81
C ARG A 954 25.72 22.65 -49.92
N ALA A 955 25.13 21.58 -50.45
CA ALA A 955 25.09 20.27 -49.84
C ALA A 955 25.67 19.18 -50.75
N THR A 956 26.14 18.10 -50.12
CA THR A 956 26.55 16.85 -50.78
C THR A 956 25.56 15.73 -50.45
N PHE A 957 25.14 14.99 -51.46
CA PHE A 957 24.23 13.84 -51.35
C PHE A 957 24.88 12.54 -51.82
N GLU A 958 24.30 11.40 -51.43
CA GLU A 958 24.76 10.06 -51.86
C GLU A 958 24.62 9.86 -53.38
N ASP A 959 23.51 10.35 -53.94
CA ASP A 959 23.09 10.23 -55.34
C ASP A 959 22.36 11.52 -55.79
N ARG A 960 22.05 11.63 -57.08
CA ARG A 960 21.44 12.81 -57.71
C ARG A 960 19.98 12.98 -57.30
N ILE A 961 19.68 14.07 -56.60
CA ILE A 961 18.33 14.50 -56.25
C ILE A 961 17.59 15.13 -57.45
N VAL A 962 16.27 15.33 -57.35
CA VAL A 962 15.44 15.97 -58.39
C VAL A 962 15.01 17.39 -57.95
N LEU A 963 14.68 18.31 -58.87
CA LEU A 963 14.18 19.65 -58.51
C LEU A 963 12.85 19.61 -57.71
N SER A 964 12.09 18.52 -57.83
CA SER A 964 10.88 18.26 -57.05
C SER A 964 11.14 17.58 -55.70
N ASP A 965 12.39 17.24 -55.34
CA ASP A 965 12.70 16.71 -54.01
C ASP A 965 12.61 17.81 -52.95
N ILE A 966 11.76 17.60 -51.95
CA ILE A 966 11.82 18.39 -50.72
C ILE A 966 12.95 17.85 -49.85
N VAL A 967 13.90 18.73 -49.49
CA VAL A 967 15.00 18.43 -48.57
C VAL A 967 14.60 18.83 -47.16
N PHE A 968 14.94 18.02 -46.15
CA PHE A 968 14.76 18.40 -44.75
C PHE A 968 15.96 18.10 -43.86
N CYS A 969 16.23 19.00 -42.92
CA CYS A 969 17.05 18.74 -41.74
C CYS A 969 16.13 18.25 -40.61
N ARG A 970 16.56 17.23 -39.85
CA ARG A 970 15.80 16.70 -38.70
C ARG A 970 16.40 17.23 -37.40
N THR A 971 15.71 18.15 -36.76
CA THR A 971 16.14 18.78 -35.50
C THR A 971 15.20 18.44 -34.35
N TRP A 972 15.63 18.72 -33.13
CA TRP A 972 14.89 18.43 -31.90
C TRP A 972 14.90 19.68 -31.02
N PHE A 973 13.74 20.04 -30.49
CA PHE A 973 13.54 21.21 -29.63
C PHE A 973 12.98 20.76 -28.27
N LYS A 974 13.55 21.23 -27.16
CA LYS A 974 13.07 20.92 -25.81
C LYS A 974 11.74 21.64 -25.57
N VAL A 975 10.70 20.89 -25.21
CA VAL A 975 9.40 21.45 -24.81
C VAL A 975 9.35 21.49 -23.30
N THR A 976 9.06 22.66 -22.75
CA THR A 976 8.75 22.86 -21.33
C THR A 976 7.36 22.34 -21.00
N VAL A 977 7.21 21.72 -19.83
CA VAL A 977 5.91 21.32 -19.28
C VAL A 977 5.36 22.51 -18.48
N PRO A 978 4.10 22.94 -18.67
CA PRO A 978 3.52 24.04 -17.91
C PRO A 978 3.43 23.71 -16.42
N THR A 979 3.86 24.64 -15.57
CA THR A 979 3.78 24.54 -14.10
C THR A 979 2.40 24.95 -13.58
N PHE A 980 1.34 24.35 -14.14
CA PHE A 980 -0.05 24.58 -13.73
C PHE A 980 -0.55 23.47 -12.81
N TYR A 981 -1.03 23.87 -11.63
CA TYR A 981 -1.63 23.02 -10.61
C TYR A 981 -2.79 23.78 -9.97
N SER A 982 -3.95 23.14 -9.85
CA SER A 982 -5.14 23.71 -9.19
C SER A 982 -5.91 22.59 -8.49
N PRO A 983 -6.03 22.58 -7.15
CA PRO A 983 -6.78 21.54 -6.43
C PRO A 983 -8.29 21.61 -6.73
N VAL A 984 -8.98 20.47 -6.67
CA VAL A 984 -10.44 20.40 -6.82
C VAL A 984 -11.10 20.64 -5.47
N THR A 985 -11.36 21.91 -5.17
CA THR A 985 -11.98 22.41 -3.94
C THR A 985 -13.52 22.30 -3.97
N ASN A 986 -14.06 21.10 -4.21
CA ASN A 986 -15.50 20.92 -4.40
C ASN A 986 -16.34 21.03 -3.11
N LEU A 987 -15.74 20.95 -1.91
CA LEU A 987 -16.50 21.07 -0.65
C LEU A 987 -16.76 22.53 -0.26
N LEU A 988 -15.92 23.47 -0.71
CA LEU A 988 -16.09 24.93 -0.53
C LEU A 988 -17.19 25.55 -1.42
N LEU A 989 -17.87 24.75 -2.25
CA LEU A 989 -18.92 25.26 -3.13
C LEU A 989 -20.32 25.09 -2.50
N PRO A 990 -21.28 26.00 -2.78
CA PRO A 990 -22.69 25.79 -2.43
C PRO A 990 -23.20 24.43 -2.92
N PRO A 991 -24.12 23.76 -2.21
CA PRO A 991 -24.51 22.37 -2.47
C PRO A 991 -24.85 22.06 -3.94
N GLU A 992 -25.64 22.91 -4.61
CA GLU A 992 -25.98 22.75 -6.04
C GLU A 992 -24.78 22.78 -7.02
N LYS A 993 -23.68 23.41 -6.58
CA LYS A 993 -22.45 23.67 -7.33
C LYS A 993 -21.34 22.68 -7.00
N LYS A 994 -21.37 22.00 -5.84
CA LYS A 994 -20.39 20.96 -5.45
C LYS A 994 -20.15 19.92 -6.55
N ALA A 995 -21.23 19.33 -7.07
CA ALA A 995 -21.19 18.34 -8.17
C ALA A 995 -20.94 18.94 -9.57
N LYS A 996 -20.73 20.26 -9.66
CA LYS A 996 -20.54 21.03 -10.90
C LYS A 996 -19.29 21.92 -10.82
N TRP A 997 -18.24 21.50 -10.11
CA TRP A 997 -16.95 22.20 -10.08
C TRP A 997 -16.41 22.45 -11.52
N ILE A 998 -16.06 23.71 -11.82
CA ILE A 998 -15.57 24.14 -13.14
C ILE A 998 -14.15 24.70 -12.98
N GLY A 999 -13.17 23.99 -13.51
CA GLY A 999 -11.80 24.47 -13.67
C GLY A 999 -11.55 25.11 -15.04
N MET A 1000 -10.28 25.15 -15.45
CA MET A 1000 -9.84 25.57 -16.77
C MET A 1000 -10.56 24.77 -17.88
N LYS A 1001 -11.29 25.47 -18.76
CA LYS A 1001 -11.96 24.88 -19.92
C LYS A 1001 -10.94 24.36 -20.95
N THR A 1002 -11.31 23.28 -21.66
CA THR A 1002 -10.47 22.74 -22.75
C THR A 1002 -10.42 23.68 -23.95
N LEU A 1003 -9.36 23.59 -24.77
CA LEU A 1003 -9.22 24.42 -25.98
C LEU A 1003 -10.39 24.20 -26.96
N GLY A 1004 -10.98 23.00 -27.00
CA GLY A 1004 -12.17 22.71 -27.80
C GLY A 1004 -13.43 23.43 -27.29
N GLN A 1005 -13.63 23.51 -25.97
CA GLN A 1005 -14.72 24.27 -25.36
C GLN A 1005 -14.50 25.77 -25.56
N LEU A 1006 -13.30 26.29 -25.25
CA LEU A 1006 -12.96 27.71 -25.45
C LEU A 1006 -13.12 28.17 -26.90
N LYS A 1007 -12.84 27.30 -27.89
CA LYS A 1007 -13.12 27.59 -29.30
C LYS A 1007 -14.63 27.61 -29.61
N LYS A 1008 -15.42 26.69 -29.05
CA LYS A 1008 -16.89 26.69 -29.20
C LYS A 1008 -17.49 27.96 -28.60
N ASP A 1009 -17.11 28.28 -27.36
CA ASP A 1009 -17.62 29.44 -26.60
C ASP A 1009 -17.29 30.78 -27.31
N LYS A 1010 -16.17 30.84 -28.05
CA LYS A 1010 -15.79 32.00 -28.88
C LYS A 1010 -16.18 31.87 -30.37
N ASN A 1011 -16.93 30.84 -30.76
CA ASN A 1011 -17.28 30.50 -32.16
C ASN A 1011 -16.09 30.41 -33.14
N ILE A 1012 -14.87 30.16 -32.65
CA ILE A 1012 -13.64 30.09 -33.44
C ILE A 1012 -13.54 28.70 -34.09
N HIS A 1013 -13.95 28.63 -35.35
CA HIS A 1013 -13.82 27.44 -36.18
C HIS A 1013 -12.33 27.10 -36.46
N PHE A 1014 -12.07 25.93 -37.04
CA PHE A 1014 -10.70 25.52 -37.39
C PHE A 1014 -10.64 25.11 -38.86
N GLU A 1015 -10.02 25.96 -39.66
CA GLU A 1015 -9.72 25.68 -41.07
C GLU A 1015 -8.50 24.76 -41.19
N ALA A 1016 -8.59 23.78 -42.08
CA ALA A 1016 -7.53 22.82 -42.30
C ALA A 1016 -6.55 23.33 -43.36
N VAL A 1017 -5.27 23.47 -43.01
CA VAL A 1017 -4.19 23.85 -43.95
C VAL A 1017 -4.15 22.86 -45.12
N ALA A 1018 -4.44 23.33 -46.32
CA ALA A 1018 -4.64 22.51 -47.52
C ALA A 1018 -3.47 21.56 -47.81
N ASP A 1019 -2.22 22.04 -47.67
CA ASP A 1019 -1.00 21.25 -47.94
C ASP A 1019 -0.71 20.18 -46.88
N SER A 1020 -1.35 20.27 -45.71
CA SER A 1020 -1.29 19.25 -44.66
C SER A 1020 -2.38 18.18 -44.79
N SER A 1021 -3.33 18.34 -45.72
CA SER A 1021 -4.36 17.35 -46.00
C SER A 1021 -3.81 16.19 -46.85
N TYR A 1022 -4.15 14.96 -46.50
CA TYR A 1022 -3.80 13.80 -47.32
C TYR A 1022 -4.73 13.71 -48.52
N LYS A 1023 -4.17 13.76 -49.73
CA LYS A 1023 -4.84 13.56 -51.00
C LYS A 1023 -4.44 12.19 -51.59
N PRO A 1024 -5.29 11.50 -52.36
CA PRO A 1024 -4.86 10.33 -53.12
C PRO A 1024 -3.77 10.74 -54.11
N ILE A 1025 -2.74 9.90 -54.27
CA ILE A 1025 -1.60 10.17 -55.17
C ILE A 1025 -1.65 9.15 -56.31
N GLU A 1026 -2.17 9.60 -57.44
CA GLU A 1026 -2.02 8.89 -58.71
C GLU A 1026 -0.57 9.03 -59.20
N ARG A 1027 -0.04 7.98 -59.82
CA ARG A 1027 1.36 7.92 -60.25
C ARG A 1027 1.43 7.39 -61.67
N GLU A 1028 1.92 8.24 -62.57
CA GLU A 1028 2.23 7.87 -63.95
C GLU A 1028 3.37 6.84 -64.02
N GLU A 1029 3.39 6.04 -65.08
CA GLU A 1029 4.46 5.08 -65.32
C GLU A 1029 5.74 5.79 -65.80
N LEU A 1030 6.80 5.75 -64.99
CA LEU A 1030 8.06 6.43 -65.29
C LEU A 1030 8.79 5.76 -66.47
N GLN A 1031 8.61 6.32 -67.67
CA GLN A 1031 9.35 5.93 -68.87
C GLN A 1031 10.79 6.44 -68.80
N PHE A 1032 11.73 5.54 -68.55
CA PHE A 1032 13.16 5.86 -68.59
C PHE A 1032 13.63 6.16 -70.02
N ARG A 1033 14.45 7.21 -70.19
CA ARG A 1033 15.07 7.52 -71.48
C ARG A 1033 16.02 6.39 -71.91
N PRO A 1034 16.10 6.04 -73.21
CA PRO A 1034 17.00 5.01 -73.69
C PRO A 1034 18.48 5.39 -73.46
N LEU A 1035 19.33 4.38 -73.30
CA LEU A 1035 20.76 4.57 -73.09
C LEU A 1035 21.43 5.18 -74.33
N VAL A 1036 21.96 6.40 -74.20
CA VAL A 1036 22.74 7.07 -75.24
C VAL A 1036 24.23 6.85 -74.97
N ILE A 1037 24.89 6.02 -75.78
CA ILE A 1037 26.34 5.83 -75.70
C ILE A 1037 27.04 7.07 -76.28
N PRO A 1038 28.02 7.69 -75.58
CA PRO A 1038 28.77 8.82 -76.12
C PRO A 1038 29.47 8.48 -77.43
N LYS A 1039 29.40 9.36 -78.44
CA LYS A 1039 29.94 9.13 -79.80
C LYS A 1039 31.42 8.69 -79.79
N ASN A 1040 32.23 9.24 -78.87
CA ASN A 1040 33.64 8.89 -78.75
C ASN A 1040 33.83 7.44 -78.25
N LEU A 1041 33.05 7.03 -77.24
CA LEU A 1041 33.03 5.64 -76.76
C LEU A 1041 32.51 4.69 -77.85
N GLN A 1042 31.42 5.06 -78.54
CA GLN A 1042 30.87 4.27 -79.65
C GLN A 1042 31.88 4.03 -80.79
N LYS A 1043 32.75 5.01 -81.08
CA LYS A 1043 33.87 4.86 -82.02
C LYS A 1043 34.93 3.89 -81.50
N ALA A 1044 35.26 3.95 -80.21
CA ALA A 1044 36.32 3.18 -79.55
C ALA A 1044 35.92 1.73 -79.15
N LEU A 1045 34.62 1.42 -79.05
CA LEU A 1045 34.16 0.05 -78.78
C LEU A 1045 34.69 -0.97 -79.82
N PRO A 1046 34.97 -2.23 -79.44
CA PRO A 1046 35.27 -3.30 -80.40
C PRO A 1046 34.15 -3.48 -81.42
N TYR A 1047 34.47 -3.89 -82.65
CA TYR A 1047 33.49 -4.02 -83.76
C TYR A 1047 32.28 -4.91 -83.40
N LYS A 1048 32.49 -5.94 -82.58
CA LYS A 1048 31.44 -6.84 -82.08
C LYS A 1048 30.39 -6.13 -81.21
N ASP A 1049 30.84 -5.15 -80.42
CA ASP A 1049 30.04 -4.49 -79.38
C ASP A 1049 29.52 -3.11 -79.80
N LYS A 1050 29.91 -2.63 -81.00
CA LYS A 1050 29.35 -1.42 -81.60
C LYS A 1050 27.85 -1.61 -81.86
N PRO A 1051 26.96 -0.78 -81.29
CA PRO A 1051 25.53 -0.95 -81.45
C PRO A 1051 25.13 -0.68 -82.91
N LYS A 1052 24.54 -1.69 -83.56
CA LYS A 1052 24.07 -1.66 -84.95
C LYS A 1052 22.74 -0.89 -85.05
N HIS A 1053 22.76 0.39 -84.70
CA HIS A 1053 21.67 1.30 -85.03
C HIS A 1053 21.63 1.45 -86.55
N ALA A 1054 20.56 0.95 -87.19
CA ALA A 1054 20.29 1.29 -88.58
C ALA A 1054 20.16 2.82 -88.71
N PRO A 1055 20.69 3.44 -89.78
CA PRO A 1055 20.49 4.87 -89.99
C PRO A 1055 18.99 5.15 -90.08
N LEU A 1056 18.51 6.09 -89.25
CA LEU A 1056 17.17 6.66 -89.37
C LEU A 1056 17.01 7.14 -90.82
N LYS A 1057 16.09 6.51 -91.58
CA LYS A 1057 16.02 6.55 -93.06
C LYS A 1057 16.50 7.90 -93.60
N SER A 1058 17.66 7.89 -94.27
CA SER A 1058 18.19 9.09 -94.93
C SER A 1058 17.16 9.58 -95.94
N LYS A 1059 16.58 10.76 -95.71
CA LYS A 1059 15.85 11.47 -96.75
C LYS A 1059 16.79 11.59 -97.95
N GLN A 1060 16.31 11.18 -99.12
CA GLN A 1060 17.09 11.03 -100.36
C GLN A 1060 18.14 9.91 -100.34
N LYS A 1061 17.71 8.69 -100.68
CA LYS A 1061 18.18 8.00 -101.89
C LYS A 1061 17.19 6.89 -102.27
N SER A 1062 16.41 7.13 -103.33
CA SER A 1062 15.56 6.14 -103.98
C SER A 1062 16.44 5.14 -104.75
N GLY A 1063 16.37 3.86 -104.40
CA GLY A 1063 17.24 2.81 -104.97
C GLY A 1063 16.57 1.43 -104.99
N GLU A 1064 15.72 1.22 -106.01
CA GLU A 1064 15.39 -0.07 -106.66
C GLU A 1064 14.94 -1.27 -105.79
N SER A 1065 14.64 -1.09 -104.49
CA SER A 1065 14.37 -2.22 -103.59
C SER A 1065 13.21 -2.03 -102.59
N GLU A 1066 12.45 -0.92 -102.66
CA GLU A 1066 11.09 -0.88 -102.08
C GLU A 1066 10.09 -1.26 -103.19
N ARG A 1067 9.59 -2.51 -103.15
CA ARG A 1067 8.56 -3.00 -104.09
C ARG A 1067 7.29 -2.14 -104.00
N ILE A 1068 6.58 -2.01 -105.11
CA ILE A 1068 5.36 -1.19 -105.29
C ILE A 1068 4.43 -1.33 -104.07
N ALA A 1069 4.23 -0.22 -103.36
CA ALA A 1069 3.38 -0.17 -102.19
C ALA A 1069 1.90 -0.21 -102.62
N VAL A 1070 1.31 -1.41 -102.60
CA VAL A 1070 -0.11 -1.62 -102.93
C VAL A 1070 -0.99 -0.85 -101.94
N VAL A 1071 -1.80 0.08 -102.46
CA VAL A 1071 -2.76 0.84 -101.66
C VAL A 1071 -3.97 -0.04 -101.37
N HIS A 1072 -4.01 -0.59 -100.15
CA HIS A 1072 -5.11 -1.42 -99.66
C HIS A 1072 -6.49 -0.77 -99.84
N SER A 1073 -7.50 -1.55 -100.22
CA SER A 1073 -8.88 -1.06 -100.33
C SER A 1073 -9.43 -0.54 -98.98
N PRO A 1074 -10.46 0.32 -98.97
CA PRO A 1074 -11.06 0.81 -97.73
C PRO A 1074 -11.62 -0.31 -96.82
N HIS A 1075 -11.90 -1.50 -97.36
CA HIS A 1075 -12.25 -2.68 -96.59
C HIS A 1075 -11.01 -3.33 -95.94
N GLU A 1076 -9.96 -3.60 -96.72
CA GLU A 1076 -8.69 -4.11 -96.20
C GLU A 1076 -8.08 -3.19 -95.15
N GLN A 1077 -8.15 -1.87 -95.31
CA GLN A 1077 -7.68 -0.92 -94.31
C GLN A 1077 -8.44 -1.05 -92.98
N LYS A 1078 -9.76 -1.28 -93.02
CA LYS A 1078 -10.58 -1.56 -91.82
C LYS A 1078 -10.19 -2.89 -91.19
N VAL A 1079 -10.02 -3.96 -91.98
CA VAL A 1079 -9.58 -5.29 -91.52
C VAL A 1079 -8.17 -5.22 -90.91
N ALA A 1080 -7.22 -4.55 -91.55
CA ALA A 1080 -5.85 -4.37 -91.05
C ALA A 1080 -5.82 -3.56 -89.75
N LYS A 1081 -6.64 -2.49 -89.65
CA LYS A 1081 -6.82 -1.72 -88.41
C LYS A 1081 -7.41 -2.58 -87.29
N MET A 1082 -8.45 -3.37 -87.58
CA MET A 1082 -9.08 -4.30 -86.64
C MET A 1082 -8.08 -5.37 -86.17
N MET A 1083 -7.36 -6.00 -87.08
CA MET A 1083 -6.32 -6.99 -86.77
C MET A 1083 -5.16 -6.38 -85.95
N LYS A 1084 -4.79 -5.12 -86.21
CA LYS A 1084 -3.82 -4.39 -85.37
C LYS A 1084 -4.34 -4.18 -83.95
N MET A 1085 -5.60 -3.75 -83.79
CA MET A 1085 -6.23 -3.56 -82.48
C MET A 1085 -6.40 -4.88 -81.71
N ILE A 1086 -6.72 -5.98 -82.41
CA ILE A 1086 -6.77 -7.33 -81.81
C ILE A 1086 -5.38 -7.75 -81.33
N ARG A 1087 -4.32 -7.54 -82.13
CA ARG A 1087 -2.93 -7.84 -81.74
C ARG A 1087 -2.50 -7.03 -80.51
N THR A 1088 -2.68 -5.71 -80.50
CA THR A 1088 -2.29 -4.88 -79.33
C THR A 1088 -3.07 -5.25 -78.07
N ASN A 1089 -4.36 -5.59 -78.19
CA ASN A 1089 -5.17 -6.03 -77.05
C ASN A 1089 -4.76 -7.44 -76.55
N TYR A 1090 -4.35 -8.32 -77.46
CA TYR A 1090 -3.79 -9.64 -77.12
C TYR A 1090 -2.43 -9.51 -76.44
N GLU A 1091 -1.53 -8.67 -76.96
CA GLU A 1091 -0.20 -8.36 -76.42
C GLU A 1091 -0.30 -7.75 -75.01
N ALA A 1092 -1.11 -6.70 -74.81
CA ALA A 1092 -1.36 -6.13 -73.49
C ALA A 1092 -2.04 -7.15 -72.54
N GLY A 1093 -2.91 -8.02 -73.05
CA GLY A 1093 -3.50 -9.13 -72.31
C GLY A 1093 -2.48 -10.18 -71.85
N GLU A 1094 -1.56 -10.55 -72.74
CA GLU A 1094 -0.39 -11.40 -72.50
C GLU A 1094 0.55 -10.80 -71.45
N GLU A 1095 0.93 -9.52 -71.59
CA GLU A 1095 1.79 -8.83 -70.63
C GLU A 1095 1.14 -8.75 -69.25
N ARG A 1096 -0.16 -8.44 -69.17
CA ARG A 1096 -0.92 -8.47 -67.91
C ARG A 1096 -0.93 -9.87 -67.28
N ARG A 1097 -1.11 -10.95 -68.07
CA ARG A 1097 -0.99 -12.33 -67.58
C ARG A 1097 0.42 -12.65 -67.08
N LYS A 1098 1.45 -12.29 -67.85
CA LYS A 1098 2.88 -12.50 -67.52
C LYS A 1098 3.27 -11.73 -66.25
N ALA A 1099 2.79 -10.50 -66.08
CA ALA A 1099 2.98 -9.70 -64.86
C ALA A 1099 2.30 -10.34 -63.63
N GLN A 1100 1.04 -10.77 -63.75
CA GLN A 1100 0.34 -11.49 -62.67
C GLN A 1100 1.02 -12.82 -62.33
N ALA A 1101 1.47 -13.59 -63.32
CA ALA A 1101 2.24 -14.82 -63.11
C ALA A 1101 3.58 -14.56 -62.40
N LYS A 1102 4.30 -13.50 -62.79
CA LYS A 1102 5.55 -13.04 -62.14
C LYS A 1102 5.32 -12.65 -60.68
N GLN A 1103 4.24 -11.91 -60.37
CA GLN A 1103 3.85 -11.58 -59.00
C GLN A 1103 3.50 -12.83 -58.18
N ARG A 1104 2.66 -13.74 -58.72
CA ARG A 1104 2.33 -15.03 -58.06
C ARG A 1104 3.58 -15.87 -57.81
N SER A 1105 4.50 -15.95 -58.77
CA SER A 1105 5.78 -16.65 -58.64
C SER A 1105 6.67 -16.04 -57.55
N GLN A 1106 6.76 -14.70 -57.46
CA GLN A 1106 7.50 -14.03 -56.40
C GLN A 1106 6.90 -14.28 -55.00
N GLN A 1107 5.57 -14.25 -54.87
CA GLN A 1107 4.89 -14.58 -53.61
C GLN A 1107 5.12 -16.06 -53.22
N TYR A 1108 5.02 -16.99 -54.18
CA TYR A 1108 5.30 -18.40 -53.96
C TYR A 1108 6.75 -18.65 -53.54
N LYS A 1109 7.73 -18.03 -54.21
CA LYS A 1109 9.15 -18.09 -53.83
C LYS A 1109 9.36 -17.61 -52.38
N LYS A 1110 8.76 -16.48 -51.98
CA LYS A 1110 8.82 -15.97 -50.60
C LYS A 1110 8.19 -16.93 -49.56
N LYS A 1111 7.11 -17.63 -49.91
CA LYS A 1111 6.54 -18.68 -49.04
C LYS A 1111 7.49 -19.87 -48.92
N LYS A 1112 8.00 -20.38 -50.04
CA LYS A 1112 8.93 -21.52 -50.08
C LYS A 1112 10.22 -21.25 -49.30
N THR A 1113 10.83 -20.07 -49.42
CA THR A 1113 12.03 -19.71 -48.61
C THR A 1113 11.76 -19.74 -47.11
N ASN A 1114 10.57 -19.32 -46.67
CA ASN A 1114 10.19 -19.36 -45.25
C ASN A 1114 9.92 -20.79 -44.76
N GLU A 1115 9.36 -21.66 -45.60
CA GLU A 1115 9.18 -23.08 -45.30
C GLU A 1115 10.53 -23.81 -45.24
N ASP A 1116 11.42 -23.58 -46.19
CA ASP A 1116 12.73 -24.23 -46.25
C ASP A 1116 13.63 -23.75 -45.09
N PHE A 1117 13.53 -22.48 -44.67
CA PHE A 1117 14.14 -22.00 -43.42
C PHE A 1117 13.60 -22.73 -42.18
N ARG A 1118 12.28 -22.94 -42.07
CA ARG A 1118 11.66 -23.70 -40.97
C ARG A 1118 12.09 -25.18 -40.98
N LYS A 1119 12.21 -25.81 -42.15
CA LYS A 1119 12.75 -27.18 -42.31
C LYS A 1119 14.20 -27.24 -41.83
N LEU A 1120 15.03 -26.26 -42.22
CA LEU A 1120 16.43 -26.16 -41.82
C LEU A 1120 16.61 -25.91 -40.32
N GLN A 1121 15.74 -25.13 -39.67
CA GLN A 1121 15.72 -25.02 -38.21
C GLN A 1121 15.39 -26.37 -37.53
N ARG A 1122 14.34 -27.07 -37.98
CA ARG A 1122 13.99 -28.41 -37.46
C ARG A 1122 15.12 -29.42 -37.65
N GLN A 1123 15.78 -29.41 -38.81
CA GLN A 1123 16.95 -30.26 -39.07
C GLN A 1123 18.13 -29.92 -38.13
N LYS A 1124 18.42 -28.64 -37.89
CA LYS A 1124 19.45 -28.22 -36.91
C LYS A 1124 19.12 -28.68 -35.49
N GLU A 1125 17.87 -28.56 -35.06
CA GLU A 1125 17.44 -29.08 -33.76
C GLU A 1125 17.55 -30.61 -33.65
N LEU A 1126 17.07 -31.35 -34.65
CA LEU A 1126 17.14 -32.81 -34.69
C LEU A 1126 18.61 -33.26 -34.68
N LYS A 1127 19.47 -32.64 -35.50
CA LYS A 1127 20.91 -32.89 -35.49
C LYS A 1127 21.51 -32.63 -34.10
N LYS A 1128 21.20 -31.50 -33.45
CA LYS A 1128 21.67 -31.17 -32.09
C LYS A 1128 21.16 -32.17 -31.03
N LYS A 1129 19.91 -32.67 -31.15
CA LYS A 1129 19.33 -33.72 -30.28
C LYS A 1129 20.05 -35.07 -30.48
N VAL A 1130 20.30 -35.46 -31.73
CA VAL A 1130 21.01 -36.70 -32.08
C VAL A 1130 22.46 -36.68 -31.60
N PHE A 1131 23.25 -35.63 -31.89
CA PHE A 1131 24.63 -35.53 -31.40
C PHE A 1131 24.71 -35.48 -29.86
N LYS A 1132 23.76 -34.82 -29.17
CA LYS A 1132 23.68 -34.85 -27.70
C LYS A 1132 23.26 -36.22 -27.14
N ALA A 1133 22.60 -37.07 -27.93
CA ALA A 1133 22.32 -38.46 -27.57
C ALA A 1133 23.55 -39.36 -27.79
N ILE A 1134 24.21 -39.25 -28.95
CA ILE A 1134 25.44 -39.98 -29.30
C ILE A 1134 26.54 -39.69 -28.26
N SER A 1135 26.87 -38.43 -28.01
CA SER A 1135 27.84 -38.03 -26.99
C SER A 1135 27.49 -38.56 -25.58
N LYS A 1136 26.20 -38.63 -25.22
CA LYS A 1136 25.75 -39.25 -23.96
C LYS A 1136 25.85 -40.78 -23.95
N MET A 1137 25.91 -41.45 -25.10
CA MET A 1137 26.19 -42.89 -25.18
C MET A 1137 27.70 -43.16 -25.17
N GLU A 1138 28.49 -42.34 -25.89
CA GLU A 1138 29.96 -42.40 -25.90
C GLU A 1138 30.54 -42.15 -24.51
N ALA A 1139 30.12 -41.08 -23.81
CA ALA A 1139 30.53 -40.81 -22.44
C ALA A 1139 30.14 -41.95 -21.47
N LYS A 1140 28.98 -42.58 -21.67
CA LYS A 1140 28.56 -43.78 -20.91
C LYS A 1140 29.37 -45.04 -21.27
N HIS A 1141 29.92 -45.11 -22.48
CA HIS A 1141 30.78 -46.20 -22.92
C HIS A 1141 32.19 -46.02 -22.34
N GLN A 1142 32.74 -44.81 -22.38
CA GLN A 1142 34.00 -44.44 -21.74
C GLN A 1142 33.93 -44.64 -20.22
N SER A 1143 32.87 -44.17 -19.55
CA SER A 1143 32.67 -44.38 -18.11
C SER A 1143 32.44 -45.85 -17.71
N LYS A 1144 32.16 -46.73 -18.67
CA LYS A 1144 32.08 -48.18 -18.47
C LYS A 1144 33.43 -48.86 -18.72
N ALA A 1145 34.19 -48.42 -19.72
CA ALA A 1145 35.54 -48.91 -19.98
C ALA A 1145 36.47 -48.59 -18.79
N ALA A 1146 36.44 -47.34 -18.30
CA ALA A 1146 37.21 -46.92 -17.13
C ALA A 1146 36.79 -47.61 -15.81
N LYS A 1147 35.59 -48.20 -15.75
CA LYS A 1147 35.10 -49.04 -14.64
C LYS A 1147 35.17 -50.55 -14.94
N GLY A 1148 35.99 -50.92 -15.92
CA GLY A 1148 36.41 -52.30 -16.19
C GLY A 1148 37.93 -52.43 -16.32
N SER A 1149 38.66 -51.34 -16.08
CA SER A 1149 40.13 -51.25 -15.97
C SER A 1149 40.59 -50.93 -14.54
N ALA A 1150 39.65 -50.93 -13.60
CA ALA A 1150 39.76 -50.85 -12.15
C ALA A 1150 38.56 -51.62 -11.57
#